data_AF-A0A2E0SNZ1-F1
#
_entry.id   AF-A0A2E0SNZ1-F1
#
_cell.length_a   1.000
_cell.length_b   1.000
_cell.length_c   1.000
_cell.angle_alpha   90.00
_cell.angle_beta   90.00
_cell.angle_gamma   90.00
#
_symmetry.space_group_name_H-M   'P 1'
#
loop_
_entity.id
_entity.type
_entity.pdbx_description
1 polymer ?
#
loop_
_entity_poly.entity_id
_entity_poly.type
_entity_poly.pdbx_seq_one_letter_code
_entity_poly.pdbx_strand_id
1 'polypeptide(L)'
;MPCLLPSRIFASCKPIHSWIVAGLFVTAGPMLARGEEKPINYQDHVQPILRAKCFSCHNTNKKASGLDLTSYASAMIGGASGEVIAPGSPEDSYLYMLVTHDVEPAMPPNSDKMPDKELEIISKWISSGAIENAGGKPRAMKKKVDLGLTGAPTERPEGPPPMPQRISKEAVVHSPRLTAVTAMATNPWSSLVAVAGQQQVVLYDAANLQMLGVLPFPEGDANVLKFSRNGGLLLAAGGRGAAMGKAIVWDVRTGERVIEVGDELDAILAADISADQTMIAVGSSNKLIRIYSTADGSLLHEIKKHTDWVCALEFSPDGVLLASADRNGGMFMWEAFTGRQYAELKGHSDFITDVSWRGDSNLLASVSLDKSLRLWEPENGGQVKTWTADGTGVESVEFTRSGNILTGGRSKVTTLWDPNGGKIRDFEAFSDYALEVTFSDETNRVIGGDWNGEIRVWNSEDGTRLGNLNQNPQHLAARLQSAQGELGQVQEVHNKNAAVAKEANDALAAVQKQAADAAAALKQATDAHTEMVQTRDAAKQNLDKLTAEHAAVSKRIDELKKVMPLLNESAAKMKQAAEQSAGDEQLAKAAEDVTKQKDAKAADLAAAEKKIAEVTPVLEKAKQVYAASEQAVAETLAKKDAAQKTADGLVEPVKVAQEKANAANATANESNSKLQSAQQLVASLASEIDFHQKLVALKENKSKQEEVTFAYEDLAAQLQQLEAELKQAEEGLAAAQNKLKATNEQVVANQKAVTDATAAQEAGQQTVTKAEATIPQLNETLEKATVALTTSGDDADLKQAVENWKALIAKKTTELQQHQENLKNLVAAVEQAKQTLAASQEQVKVDQEAVAVAEKNVADKTAAIPPVMEKVAAAKKAVDEANTLVASIQEQVDQLRDPNPQTAQSPEAAPQ
;
A
#
# COMPACT_ATOMS: atom_id res chain seq x y z
N MET A 1 16.80 -18.05 -45.49
CA MET A 1 16.49 -18.61 -46.83
C MET A 1 15.01 -18.37 -47.12
N PRO A 2 14.58 -18.32 -48.40
CA PRO A 2 13.53 -17.39 -48.83
C PRO A 2 12.26 -18.08 -49.38
N CYS A 3 11.40 -17.27 -50.02
CA CYS A 3 10.45 -17.67 -51.08
C CYS A 3 9.13 -18.36 -50.60
N LEU A 4 7.94 -18.14 -51.19
CA LEU A 4 7.57 -17.49 -52.47
C LEU A 4 6.15 -16.86 -52.41
N LEU A 5 5.96 -15.73 -53.10
CA LEU A 5 4.70 -15.36 -53.77
C LEU A 5 4.53 -16.21 -55.05
N PRO A 6 3.31 -16.42 -55.56
CA PRO A 6 2.97 -15.64 -56.76
C PRO A 6 1.50 -15.21 -56.88
N SER A 7 1.30 -14.17 -57.69
CA SER A 7 0.03 -13.59 -58.13
C SER A 7 -0.24 -13.84 -59.62
N ARG A 8 -1.52 -13.79 -60.05
CA ARG A 8 -2.10 -13.47 -61.39
C ARG A 8 -3.57 -13.94 -61.41
N ILE A 9 -4.61 -13.17 -61.73
CA ILE A 9 -4.92 -12.27 -62.88
C ILE A 9 -5.22 -13.02 -64.19
N PHE A 10 -6.52 -13.08 -64.55
CA PHE A 10 -7.16 -12.97 -65.89
C PHE A 10 -8.69 -12.94 -65.63
N ALA A 11 -9.58 -12.02 -66.02
CA ALA A 11 -9.70 -11.01 -67.09
C ALA A 11 -10.41 -11.48 -68.39
N SER A 12 -11.75 -11.35 -68.43
CA SER A 12 -12.65 -10.95 -69.54
C SER A 12 -14.12 -11.26 -69.13
N CYS A 13 -15.19 -10.67 -69.68
CA CYS A 13 -15.37 -9.79 -70.83
C CYS A 13 -16.56 -8.81 -70.64
N LYS A 14 -16.54 -7.66 -71.33
CA LYS A 14 -17.66 -6.67 -71.50
C LYS A 14 -18.19 -6.83 -72.95
N PRO A 15 -19.42 -6.39 -73.36
CA PRO A 15 -19.70 -4.95 -73.54
C PRO A 15 -21.18 -4.40 -73.57
N ILE A 16 -21.31 -3.08 -73.27
CA ILE A 16 -22.18 -2.02 -73.88
C ILE A 16 -23.72 -2.27 -73.97
N HIS A 17 -24.60 -1.47 -73.33
CA HIS A 17 -25.01 -0.11 -73.76
C HIS A 17 -25.45 0.85 -72.62
N SER A 18 -25.41 2.16 -72.92
CA SER A 18 -25.95 3.30 -72.16
C SER A 18 -27.15 3.90 -72.95
N TRP A 19 -28.09 4.73 -72.46
CA TRP A 19 -28.08 5.77 -71.41
C TRP A 19 -29.45 5.90 -70.70
N ILE A 20 -29.52 6.64 -69.58
CA ILE A 20 -30.33 7.88 -69.40
C ILE A 20 -30.21 8.41 -67.96
N VAL A 21 -30.04 9.73 -67.83
CA VAL A 21 -30.08 10.48 -66.56
C VAL A 21 -31.45 11.16 -66.43
N ALA A 22 -32.07 11.07 -65.25
CA ALA A 22 -33.22 11.89 -64.88
C ALA A 22 -33.13 12.25 -63.40
N GLY A 23 -32.65 13.46 -63.10
CA GLY A 23 -32.76 14.05 -61.77
C GLY A 23 -34.07 14.79 -61.64
N LEU A 24 -34.81 14.55 -60.55
CA LEU A 24 -35.97 15.37 -60.17
C LEU A 24 -35.71 15.97 -58.79
N PHE A 25 -35.60 17.30 -58.72
CA PHE A 25 -35.54 18.03 -57.47
C PHE A 25 -36.91 18.02 -56.78
N VAL A 26 -36.93 17.80 -55.47
CA VAL A 26 -38.04 18.20 -54.59
C VAL A 26 -37.48 19.19 -53.56
N THR A 27 -38.24 20.24 -53.30
CA THR A 27 -37.82 21.46 -52.62
C THR A 27 -37.66 21.31 -51.12
N ALA A 28 -36.50 21.71 -50.58
CA ALA A 28 -36.34 22.04 -49.17
C ALA A 28 -36.51 23.56 -48.96
N GLY A 29 -37.28 23.96 -47.94
CA GLY A 29 -37.46 25.36 -47.57
C GLY A 29 -36.23 25.97 -46.89
N PRO A 30 -36.16 27.30 -46.73
CA PRO A 30 -34.99 27.97 -46.18
C PRO A 30 -34.84 27.68 -44.68
N MET A 31 -33.73 27.03 -44.31
CA MET A 31 -33.28 26.99 -42.92
C MET A 31 -32.82 28.39 -42.49
N LEU A 32 -33.39 28.88 -41.38
CA LEU A 32 -32.91 30.07 -40.69
C LEU A 32 -31.54 29.81 -40.05
N ALA A 33 -30.77 30.89 -39.87
CA ALA A 33 -29.40 30.86 -39.40
C ALA A 33 -29.25 30.16 -38.03
N ARG A 34 -28.17 29.35 -37.90
CA ARG A 34 -27.74 28.74 -36.64
C ARG A 34 -26.61 29.60 -36.07
N GLY A 35 -26.86 30.23 -34.92
CA GLY A 35 -25.86 31.04 -34.22
C GLY A 35 -24.82 30.18 -33.48
N GLU A 36 -23.79 30.84 -32.96
CA GLU A 36 -22.72 30.26 -32.16
C GLU A 36 -23.28 29.41 -30.99
N GLU A 37 -23.02 28.09 -31.00
CA GLU A 37 -23.47 27.20 -29.93
C GLU A 37 -22.54 27.31 -28.72
N LYS A 38 -23.08 27.90 -27.65
CA LYS A 38 -22.46 27.92 -26.31
C LYS A 38 -22.23 26.49 -25.81
N PRO A 39 -21.27 26.26 -24.88
CA PRO A 39 -21.09 24.94 -24.26
C PRO A 39 -22.40 24.42 -23.67
N ILE A 40 -22.71 23.16 -24.00
CA ILE A 40 -23.94 22.49 -23.55
C ILE A 40 -23.90 22.42 -22.02
N ASN A 41 -24.93 23.00 -21.40
CA ASN A 41 -25.03 23.20 -19.97
C ASN A 41 -26.44 22.86 -19.47
N TYR A 42 -26.57 22.66 -18.16
CA TYR A 42 -27.81 22.19 -17.56
C TYR A 42 -28.97 23.16 -17.80
N GLN A 43 -28.81 24.43 -17.43
CA GLN A 43 -29.90 25.41 -17.45
C GLN A 43 -30.45 25.69 -18.86
N ASP A 44 -29.56 25.88 -19.84
CA ASP A 44 -29.96 26.28 -21.20
C ASP A 44 -30.39 25.09 -22.09
N HIS A 45 -29.81 23.90 -21.89
CA HIS A 45 -29.92 22.79 -22.86
C HIS A 45 -30.58 21.53 -22.31
N VAL A 46 -30.23 21.10 -21.09
CA VAL A 46 -30.72 19.82 -20.53
C VAL A 46 -32.01 20.00 -19.72
N GLN A 47 -32.11 21.05 -18.92
CA GLN A 47 -33.30 21.37 -18.12
C GLN A 47 -34.57 21.49 -18.98
N PRO A 48 -34.58 22.07 -20.21
CA PRO A 48 -35.75 22.05 -21.08
C PRO A 48 -36.21 20.63 -21.47
N ILE A 49 -35.28 19.71 -21.76
CA ILE A 49 -35.58 18.31 -22.12
C ILE A 49 -36.18 17.59 -20.91
N LEU A 50 -35.50 17.66 -19.76
CA LEU A 50 -35.98 17.06 -18.51
C LEU A 50 -37.33 17.67 -18.06
N ARG A 51 -37.56 18.97 -18.33
CA ARG A 51 -38.83 19.63 -18.05
C ARG A 51 -39.98 19.13 -18.92
N ALA A 52 -39.72 18.82 -20.18
CA ALA A 52 -40.72 18.27 -21.09
C ALA A 52 -41.07 16.81 -20.80
N LYS A 53 -40.08 16.01 -20.36
CA LYS A 53 -40.22 14.53 -20.26
C LYS A 53 -40.33 14.00 -18.83
N CYS A 54 -39.66 14.62 -17.85
CA CYS A 54 -39.40 14.03 -16.53
C CYS A 54 -40.10 14.79 -15.38
N PHE A 55 -40.30 16.12 -15.48
CA PHE A 55 -40.84 16.93 -14.37
C PHE A 55 -42.30 16.58 -13.98
N SER A 56 -43.03 15.82 -14.79
CA SER A 56 -44.35 15.27 -14.40
C SER A 56 -44.27 14.28 -13.22
N CYS A 57 -43.11 13.66 -13.01
CA CYS A 57 -42.86 12.65 -11.98
C CYS A 57 -41.61 12.92 -11.11
N HIS A 58 -40.70 13.80 -11.53
CA HIS A 58 -39.47 14.17 -10.83
C HIS A 58 -39.38 15.68 -10.63
N ASN A 59 -40.19 16.22 -9.71
CA ASN A 59 -40.23 17.63 -9.34
C ASN A 59 -40.27 17.84 -7.82
N THR A 60 -40.11 19.09 -7.39
CA THR A 60 -40.10 19.50 -5.97
C THR A 60 -41.26 18.95 -5.13
N ASN A 61 -42.46 18.83 -5.70
CA ASN A 61 -43.69 18.39 -5.03
C ASN A 61 -43.97 16.88 -5.22
N LYS A 62 -43.38 16.25 -6.23
CA LYS A 62 -43.55 14.84 -6.57
C LYS A 62 -42.21 14.28 -7.01
N LYS A 63 -41.51 13.65 -6.06
CA LYS A 63 -40.18 13.04 -6.24
C LYS A 63 -40.31 11.53 -6.38
N ALA A 64 -40.72 11.04 -7.55
CA ALA A 64 -40.72 9.59 -7.81
C ALA A 64 -39.29 9.05 -7.61
N SER A 65 -39.17 7.94 -6.88
CA SER A 65 -37.88 7.37 -6.44
C SER A 65 -36.94 8.39 -5.78
N GLY A 66 -37.49 9.40 -5.07
CA GLY A 66 -36.72 10.44 -4.37
C GLY A 66 -36.06 11.50 -5.26
N LEU A 67 -36.01 11.29 -6.59
CA LEU A 67 -35.31 12.13 -7.54
C LEU A 67 -36.11 13.40 -7.90
N ASP A 68 -35.43 14.55 -7.89
CA ASP A 68 -35.93 15.85 -8.31
C ASP A 68 -35.01 16.43 -9.39
N LEU A 69 -35.53 16.65 -10.58
CA LEU A 69 -34.76 17.18 -11.72
C LEU A 69 -35.06 18.65 -11.98
N THR A 70 -35.72 19.37 -11.08
CA THR A 70 -36.12 20.77 -11.34
C THR A 70 -34.97 21.76 -11.23
N SER A 71 -33.90 21.43 -10.50
CA SER A 71 -32.71 22.26 -10.36
C SER A 71 -31.44 21.44 -10.58
N TYR A 72 -30.35 22.09 -11.00
CA TYR A 72 -29.05 21.45 -11.15
C TYR A 72 -28.58 20.82 -9.84
N ALA A 73 -28.69 21.56 -8.74
CA ALA A 73 -28.36 21.06 -7.40
C ALA A 73 -29.18 19.80 -7.05
N SER A 74 -30.49 19.78 -7.27
CA SER A 74 -31.34 18.61 -7.04
C SER A 74 -30.93 17.41 -7.92
N ALA A 75 -30.63 17.66 -9.20
CA ALA A 75 -30.25 16.60 -10.14
C ALA A 75 -28.89 15.97 -9.79
N MET A 76 -27.91 16.78 -9.37
CA MET A 76 -26.60 16.32 -8.91
C MET A 76 -26.61 15.70 -7.50
N ILE A 77 -27.63 15.97 -6.69
CA ILE A 77 -27.88 15.23 -5.42
C ILE A 77 -28.43 13.83 -5.72
N GLY A 78 -29.14 13.65 -6.83
CA GLY A 78 -29.67 12.36 -7.26
C GLY A 78 -31.00 11.99 -6.60
N GLY A 79 -31.27 10.69 -6.52
CA GLY A 79 -32.52 10.13 -6.01
C GLY A 79 -32.33 9.25 -4.78
N ALA A 80 -33.38 8.50 -4.42
CA ALA A 80 -33.33 7.46 -3.39
C ALA A 80 -32.50 6.23 -3.82
N SER A 81 -31.93 6.24 -5.03
CA SER A 81 -30.96 5.27 -5.53
C SER A 81 -29.55 5.89 -5.71
N GLY A 82 -29.28 7.03 -5.08
CA GLY A 82 -27.98 7.71 -5.15
C GLY A 82 -27.83 8.71 -6.30
N GLU A 83 -26.59 9.09 -6.59
CA GLU A 83 -26.20 10.00 -7.68
C GLU A 83 -26.63 9.42 -9.04
N VAL A 84 -27.38 10.21 -9.83
CA VAL A 84 -27.92 9.74 -11.12
C VAL A 84 -27.18 10.28 -12.34
N ILE A 85 -26.24 11.21 -12.13
CA ILE A 85 -25.41 11.84 -13.17
C ILE A 85 -23.96 11.72 -12.70
N ALA A 86 -23.14 10.98 -13.44
CA ALA A 86 -21.71 10.83 -13.22
C ALA A 86 -20.94 11.78 -14.16
N PRO A 87 -20.42 12.93 -13.68
CA PRO A 87 -19.75 13.90 -14.54
C PRO A 87 -18.54 13.29 -15.26
N GLY A 88 -18.48 13.47 -16.58
CA GLY A 88 -17.47 12.91 -17.46
C GLY A 88 -17.89 11.62 -18.18
N SER A 89 -18.85 10.84 -17.65
CA SER A 89 -19.20 9.52 -18.17
C SER A 89 -20.72 9.34 -18.37
N PRO A 90 -21.22 9.36 -19.63
CA PRO A 90 -22.60 9.02 -19.95
C PRO A 90 -22.93 7.56 -19.64
N GLU A 91 -22.05 6.62 -19.95
CA GLU A 91 -22.26 5.19 -19.68
C GLU A 91 -22.32 4.83 -18.18
N ASP A 92 -21.63 5.57 -17.31
CA ASP A 92 -21.74 5.38 -15.84
C ASP A 92 -22.85 6.27 -15.22
N SER A 93 -23.56 7.10 -16.02
CA SER A 93 -24.64 7.96 -15.54
C SER A 93 -25.99 7.24 -15.54
N TYR A 94 -26.46 6.81 -14.37
CA TYR A 94 -27.71 6.04 -14.24
C TYR A 94 -28.93 6.71 -14.91
N LEU A 95 -29.07 8.04 -14.83
CA LEU A 95 -30.12 8.79 -15.55
C LEU A 95 -30.05 8.59 -17.07
N TYR A 96 -28.84 8.58 -17.63
CA TYR A 96 -28.60 8.39 -19.06
C TYR A 96 -28.97 6.97 -19.49
N MET A 97 -28.45 5.95 -18.77
CA MET A 97 -28.75 4.53 -19.01
C MET A 97 -30.26 4.23 -18.96
N LEU A 98 -30.99 4.89 -18.06
CA LEU A 98 -32.45 4.74 -17.92
C LEU A 98 -33.23 5.35 -19.10
N VAL A 99 -32.74 6.43 -19.72
CA VAL A 99 -33.40 7.07 -20.89
C VAL A 99 -32.95 6.55 -22.25
N THR A 100 -31.80 5.87 -22.31
CA THR A 100 -31.36 5.07 -23.47
C THR A 100 -32.02 3.69 -23.50
N HIS A 101 -32.57 3.24 -22.36
CA HIS A 101 -33.13 1.89 -22.10
C HIS A 101 -32.07 0.78 -22.01
N ASP A 102 -30.85 1.11 -21.54
CA ASP A 102 -29.77 0.14 -21.36
C ASP A 102 -29.90 -0.65 -20.03
N VAL A 103 -30.72 -0.16 -19.09
CA VAL A 103 -31.00 -0.81 -17.79
C VAL A 103 -32.49 -0.76 -17.44
N GLU A 104 -32.98 -1.78 -16.72
CA GLU A 104 -34.36 -1.82 -16.22
C GLU A 104 -34.47 -1.28 -14.77
N PRO A 105 -35.54 -0.55 -14.41
CA PRO A 105 -36.71 -0.24 -15.22
C PRO A 105 -36.49 0.96 -16.17
N ALA A 106 -36.83 0.81 -17.45
CA ALA A 106 -36.72 1.87 -18.44
C ALA A 106 -37.57 3.12 -18.11
N MET A 107 -37.03 4.30 -18.38
CA MET A 107 -37.68 5.59 -18.07
C MET A 107 -37.75 6.49 -19.32
N PRO A 108 -38.94 6.99 -19.72
CA PRO A 108 -40.21 6.93 -18.97
C PRO A 108 -40.92 5.56 -19.04
N PRO A 109 -41.61 5.13 -17.97
CA PRO A 109 -42.23 3.80 -17.91
C PRO A 109 -43.30 3.59 -19.00
N ASN A 110 -43.25 2.44 -19.68
CA ASN A 110 -44.16 2.06 -20.77
C ASN A 110 -44.18 3.08 -21.95
N SER A 111 -43.03 3.66 -22.28
CA SER A 111 -42.88 4.54 -23.45
C SER A 111 -41.65 4.16 -24.29
N ASP A 112 -41.56 4.68 -25.51
CA ASP A 112 -40.43 4.45 -26.40
C ASP A 112 -39.19 5.25 -25.97
N LYS A 113 -38.01 4.76 -26.38
CA LYS A 113 -36.69 5.40 -26.14
C LYS A 113 -36.72 6.88 -26.55
N MET A 114 -36.08 7.73 -25.76
CA MET A 114 -35.95 9.17 -26.04
C MET A 114 -35.27 9.40 -27.41
N PRO A 115 -35.65 10.43 -28.20
CA PRO A 115 -35.05 10.68 -29.50
C PRO A 115 -33.52 10.86 -29.42
N ASP A 116 -32.77 10.25 -30.33
CA ASP A 116 -31.30 10.20 -30.25
C ASP A 116 -30.65 11.61 -30.19
N LYS A 117 -31.29 12.64 -30.76
CA LYS A 117 -30.83 14.05 -30.66
C LYS A 117 -30.95 14.65 -29.26
N GLU A 118 -31.99 14.27 -28.50
CA GLU A 118 -32.15 14.70 -27.09
C GLU A 118 -31.14 13.95 -26.21
N LEU A 119 -30.92 12.66 -26.49
CA LEU A 119 -29.88 11.85 -25.85
C LEU A 119 -28.47 12.36 -26.12
N GLU A 120 -28.14 12.74 -27.37
CA GLU A 120 -26.83 13.29 -27.73
C GLU A 120 -26.51 14.59 -26.97
N ILE A 121 -27.53 15.42 -26.68
CA ILE A 121 -27.38 16.64 -25.87
C ILE A 121 -27.09 16.28 -24.40
N ILE A 122 -27.84 15.33 -23.82
CA ILE A 122 -27.62 14.87 -22.44
C ILE A 122 -26.25 14.20 -22.31
N SER A 123 -25.87 13.35 -23.26
CA SER A 123 -24.56 12.68 -23.33
C SER A 123 -23.41 13.70 -23.36
N LYS A 124 -23.44 14.66 -24.29
CA LYS A 124 -22.38 15.68 -24.39
C LYS A 124 -22.29 16.57 -23.14
N TRP A 125 -23.43 16.89 -22.52
CA TRP A 125 -23.45 17.63 -21.25
C TRP A 125 -22.80 16.84 -20.11
N ILE A 126 -23.07 15.53 -20.03
CA ILE A 126 -22.45 14.66 -19.02
C ILE A 126 -20.95 14.55 -19.28
N SER A 127 -20.54 14.22 -20.51
CA SER A 127 -19.12 14.13 -20.91
C SER A 127 -18.33 15.43 -20.70
N SER A 128 -18.96 16.60 -20.79
CA SER A 128 -18.31 17.89 -20.50
C SER A 128 -18.17 18.20 -19.00
N GLY A 129 -18.41 17.22 -18.13
CA GLY A 129 -18.32 17.38 -16.67
C GLY A 129 -19.59 17.98 -16.04
N ALA A 130 -20.76 17.75 -16.65
CA ALA A 130 -22.08 18.14 -16.16
C ALA A 130 -22.21 19.62 -15.78
N ILE A 131 -21.81 20.52 -16.67
CA ILE A 131 -21.72 21.97 -16.40
C ILE A 131 -23.11 22.59 -16.07
N GLU A 132 -23.23 23.35 -14.98
CA GLU A 132 -24.51 23.96 -14.56
C GLU A 132 -25.04 25.03 -15.54
N ASN A 133 -24.19 25.99 -15.89
CA ASN A 133 -24.54 27.17 -16.68
C ASN A 133 -23.34 27.59 -17.54
N ALA A 134 -23.52 28.56 -18.44
CA ALA A 134 -22.49 28.97 -19.41
C ALA A 134 -21.15 29.49 -18.82
N GLY A 135 -21.03 29.67 -17.49
CA GLY A 135 -19.78 30.00 -16.80
C GLY A 135 -19.35 29.01 -15.71
N GLY A 136 -19.99 27.83 -15.64
CA GLY A 136 -19.67 26.79 -14.66
C GLY A 136 -18.39 26.03 -15.01
N LYS A 137 -17.66 25.56 -13.99
CA LYS A 137 -16.51 24.66 -14.17
C LYS A 137 -16.99 23.21 -14.34
N PRO A 138 -16.37 22.40 -15.23
CA PRO A 138 -16.55 20.95 -15.26
C PRO A 138 -16.27 20.33 -13.89
N ARG A 139 -17.08 19.34 -13.47
CA ARG A 139 -16.74 18.47 -12.34
C ARG A 139 -15.74 17.41 -12.79
N ALA A 140 -14.77 17.11 -11.91
CA ALA A 140 -13.74 16.11 -12.19
C ALA A 140 -14.31 14.69 -12.25
N MET A 141 -13.86 13.92 -13.23
CA MET A 141 -14.18 12.49 -13.37
C MET A 141 -13.48 11.70 -12.25
N LYS A 142 -14.21 10.85 -11.52
CA LYS A 142 -13.59 9.92 -10.55
C LYS A 142 -12.69 8.95 -11.34
N LYS A 143 -11.45 8.74 -10.88
CA LYS A 143 -10.54 7.76 -11.50
C LYS A 143 -11.10 6.36 -11.27
N LYS A 144 -11.34 5.61 -12.36
CA LYS A 144 -11.75 4.21 -12.29
C LYS A 144 -10.56 3.36 -11.87
N VAL A 145 -10.66 2.63 -10.76
CA VAL A 145 -9.62 1.73 -10.26
C VAL A 145 -10.11 0.30 -10.42
N ASP A 146 -9.53 -0.45 -11.34
CA ASP A 146 -9.85 -1.88 -11.46
C ASP A 146 -9.12 -2.65 -10.35
N LEU A 147 -9.90 -3.14 -9.39
CA LEU A 147 -9.45 -3.95 -8.24
C LEU A 147 -9.93 -5.40 -8.34
N GLY A 148 -10.52 -5.79 -9.47
CA GLY A 148 -11.03 -7.14 -9.68
C GLY A 148 -9.92 -8.19 -9.56
N LEU A 149 -10.13 -9.20 -8.71
CA LEU A 149 -9.16 -10.27 -8.54
C LEU A 149 -9.06 -11.15 -9.79
N THR A 150 -7.83 -11.41 -10.23
CA THR A 150 -7.52 -12.28 -11.39
C THR A 150 -7.42 -13.77 -11.02
N GLY A 151 -7.62 -14.13 -9.74
CA GLY A 151 -7.58 -15.48 -9.19
C GLY A 151 -8.69 -15.74 -8.17
N ALA A 152 -8.71 -16.93 -7.58
CA ALA A 152 -9.75 -17.33 -6.63
C ALA A 152 -9.74 -16.44 -5.36
N PRO A 153 -10.86 -15.79 -4.99
CA PRO A 153 -10.93 -14.87 -3.83
C PRO A 153 -10.55 -15.45 -2.46
N THR A 154 -10.65 -16.77 -2.33
CA THR A 154 -10.54 -17.52 -1.06
C THR A 154 -9.18 -18.18 -0.85
N GLU A 155 -8.28 -18.13 -1.84
CA GLU A 155 -6.96 -18.77 -1.77
C GLU A 155 -5.88 -17.81 -1.23
N ARG A 156 -4.79 -18.38 -0.69
CA ARG A 156 -3.63 -17.60 -0.27
C ARG A 156 -2.99 -16.96 -1.51
N PRO A 157 -2.81 -15.62 -1.58
CA PRO A 157 -2.22 -14.99 -2.74
C PRO A 157 -0.79 -15.45 -2.99
N GLU A 158 -0.41 -15.55 -4.27
CA GLU A 158 0.97 -15.79 -4.66
C GLU A 158 1.87 -14.60 -4.28
N GLY A 159 3.11 -14.92 -3.89
CA GLY A 159 4.12 -13.93 -3.50
C GLY A 159 4.30 -13.78 -1.98
N PRO A 160 5.00 -12.73 -1.52
CA PRO A 160 5.23 -12.50 -0.09
C PRO A 160 3.91 -12.15 0.61
N PRO A 161 3.74 -12.52 1.90
CA PRO A 161 2.57 -12.13 2.70
C PRO A 161 2.22 -10.64 2.58
N PRO A 162 0.93 -10.26 2.62
CA PRO A 162 0.53 -8.87 2.64
C PRO A 162 0.89 -8.25 4.00
N MET A 163 2.06 -7.62 4.01
CA MET A 163 2.62 -6.87 5.12
C MET A 163 2.92 -5.44 4.65
N PRO A 164 2.75 -4.42 5.52
CA PRO A 164 3.23 -3.08 5.25
C PRO A 164 4.76 -3.10 5.13
N GLN A 165 5.31 -2.31 4.19
CA GLN A 165 6.76 -2.17 4.04
C GLN A 165 7.35 -1.31 5.17
N ARG A 166 7.33 0.02 4.99
CA ARG A 166 7.60 1.01 6.04
C ARG A 166 6.55 2.11 5.93
N ILE A 167 5.68 2.17 6.93
CA ILE A 167 4.64 3.19 7.09
C ILE A 167 5.04 4.09 8.27
N SER A 168 4.61 5.35 8.24
CA SER A 168 4.84 6.30 9.34
C SER A 168 4.34 5.74 10.67
N LYS A 169 5.18 5.76 11.71
CA LYS A 169 4.82 5.40 13.10
C LYS A 169 4.45 6.60 13.97
N GLU A 170 4.30 7.76 13.36
CA GLU A 170 3.80 8.98 13.99
C GLU A 170 2.30 8.84 14.30
N ALA A 171 1.93 9.13 15.55
CA ALA A 171 0.53 9.16 15.96
C ALA A 171 -0.16 10.40 15.37
N VAL A 172 -1.41 10.25 14.91
CA VAL A 172 -2.25 11.37 14.48
C VAL A 172 -2.76 12.14 15.69
N VAL A 173 -3.22 11.39 16.70
CA VAL A 173 -3.72 11.92 17.96
C VAL A 173 -3.15 11.11 19.11
N HIS A 174 -2.74 11.79 20.18
CA HIS A 174 -2.49 11.19 21.48
C HIS A 174 -3.40 11.81 22.56
N SER A 175 -4.20 10.98 23.22
CA SER A 175 -5.05 11.37 24.35
C SER A 175 -4.47 10.84 25.68
N PRO A 176 -4.52 11.60 26.79
CA PRO A 176 -4.15 11.08 28.11
C PRO A 176 -5.16 10.07 28.68
N ARG A 177 -6.31 9.88 28.03
CA ARG A 177 -7.32 8.85 28.36
C ARG A 177 -7.49 7.90 27.18
N LEU A 178 -7.45 6.61 27.47
CA LEU A 178 -7.89 5.58 26.53
C LEU A 178 -9.43 5.65 26.35
N THR A 179 -9.88 5.14 25.21
CA THR A 179 -11.29 4.93 24.86
C THR A 179 -11.55 3.44 24.65
N ALA A 180 -12.82 3.05 24.58
CA ALA A 180 -13.20 1.70 24.19
C ALA A 180 -12.48 1.26 22.90
N VAL A 181 -12.06 0.00 22.84
CA VAL A 181 -11.62 -0.61 21.58
C VAL A 181 -12.87 -0.80 20.71
N THR A 182 -12.98 -0.03 19.64
CA THR A 182 -14.17 0.02 18.78
C THR A 182 -14.14 -0.94 17.60
N ALA A 183 -12.95 -1.38 17.18
CA ALA A 183 -12.76 -2.42 16.16
C ALA A 183 -11.32 -2.96 16.20
N MET A 184 -11.18 -4.24 15.87
CA MET A 184 -9.89 -4.86 15.53
C MET A 184 -10.04 -5.82 14.34
N ALA A 185 -8.95 -6.08 13.63
CA ALA A 185 -8.90 -7.13 12.62
C ALA A 185 -7.52 -7.76 12.55
N THR A 186 -7.44 -9.06 12.28
CA THR A 186 -6.20 -9.74 11.88
C THR A 186 -6.19 -10.02 10.38
N ASN A 187 -5.01 -10.01 9.78
CA ASN A 187 -4.85 -10.27 8.37
C ASN A 187 -4.92 -11.78 8.08
N PRO A 188 -5.69 -12.24 7.06
CA PRO A 188 -5.81 -13.66 6.77
C PRO A 188 -4.50 -14.36 6.37
N TRP A 189 -3.50 -13.66 5.83
CA TRP A 189 -2.31 -14.32 5.24
C TRP A 189 -0.97 -13.82 5.79
N SER A 190 -0.99 -13.03 6.87
CA SER A 190 0.20 -12.54 7.56
C SER A 190 -0.04 -12.41 9.07
N SER A 191 0.99 -12.03 9.83
CA SER A 191 0.88 -11.73 11.27
C SER A 191 0.32 -10.34 11.56
N LEU A 192 -0.10 -9.59 10.55
CA LEU A 192 -0.57 -8.21 10.69
C LEU A 192 -1.89 -8.12 11.47
N VAL A 193 -1.96 -7.13 12.36
CA VAL A 193 -3.15 -6.75 13.14
C VAL A 193 -3.41 -5.27 12.91
N ALA A 194 -4.66 -4.91 12.65
CA ALA A 194 -5.15 -3.55 12.64
C ALA A 194 -5.99 -3.30 13.90
N VAL A 195 -5.74 -2.17 14.56
CA VAL A 195 -6.42 -1.76 15.79
C VAL A 195 -6.98 -0.35 15.60
N ALA A 196 -8.27 -0.16 15.83
CA ALA A 196 -8.89 1.16 15.79
C ALA A 196 -8.43 2.00 16.98
N GLY A 197 -8.18 3.28 16.74
CA GLY A 197 -7.96 4.30 17.76
C GLY A 197 -8.58 5.63 17.33
N GLN A 198 -8.44 6.66 18.17
CA GLN A 198 -9.02 7.98 17.87
C GLN A 198 -8.39 8.59 16.61
N GLN A 199 -9.20 8.78 15.57
CA GLN A 199 -8.80 9.33 14.27
C GLN A 199 -7.62 8.62 13.58
N GLN A 200 -7.37 7.35 13.93
CA GLN A 200 -6.25 6.57 13.40
C GLN A 200 -6.47 5.07 13.52
N VAL A 201 -5.82 4.29 12.65
CA VAL A 201 -5.70 2.83 12.78
C VAL A 201 -4.24 2.49 13.00
N VAL A 202 -3.93 1.76 14.09
CA VAL A 202 -2.57 1.37 14.44
C VAL A 202 -2.30 -0.06 13.97
N LEU A 203 -1.21 -0.25 13.25
CA LEU A 203 -0.81 -1.54 12.69
C LEU A 203 0.27 -2.20 13.56
N TYR A 204 0.10 -3.49 13.81
CA TYR A 204 0.98 -4.32 14.65
C TYR A 204 1.34 -5.65 13.99
N ASP A 205 2.48 -6.22 14.35
CA ASP A 205 2.84 -7.61 14.07
C ASP A 205 2.51 -8.49 15.30
N ALA A 206 1.57 -9.41 15.17
CA ALA A 206 1.14 -10.34 16.23
C ALA A 206 2.26 -11.29 16.70
N ALA A 207 3.29 -11.54 15.89
CA ALA A 207 4.36 -12.47 16.23
C ALA A 207 5.29 -11.93 17.32
N ASN A 208 5.56 -10.62 17.31
CA ASN A 208 6.53 -9.94 18.17
C ASN A 208 5.98 -8.68 18.89
N LEU A 209 4.70 -8.36 18.68
CA LEU A 209 3.96 -7.22 19.24
C LEU A 209 4.53 -5.84 18.87
N GLN A 210 5.31 -5.74 17.80
CA GLN A 210 5.87 -4.47 17.35
C GLN A 210 4.88 -3.68 16.50
N MET A 211 4.85 -2.37 16.72
CA MET A 211 4.11 -1.41 15.90
C MET A 211 4.79 -1.25 14.54
N LEU A 212 4.02 -1.48 13.47
CA LEU A 212 4.47 -1.37 12.08
C LEU A 212 4.21 0.02 11.49
N GLY A 213 3.10 0.67 11.86
CA GLY A 213 2.73 1.99 11.36
C GLY A 213 1.39 2.49 11.91
N VAL A 214 1.03 3.71 11.52
CA VAL A 214 -0.24 4.36 11.84
C VAL A 214 -0.87 4.87 10.53
N LEU A 215 -2.13 4.51 10.29
CA LEU A 215 -2.93 4.97 9.15
C LEU A 215 -3.89 6.08 9.63
N PRO A 216 -3.83 7.30 9.06
CA PRO A 216 -4.74 8.39 9.48
C PRO A 216 -6.19 8.19 9.03
N PHE A 217 -7.12 8.41 9.97
CA PHE A 217 -8.57 8.37 9.76
C PHE A 217 -9.23 9.63 10.38
N PRO A 218 -8.89 10.86 9.90
CA PRO A 218 -9.41 12.13 10.45
C PRO A 218 -10.94 12.27 10.43
N GLU A 219 -11.65 11.42 9.69
CA GLU A 219 -13.11 11.36 9.59
C GLU A 219 -13.77 11.21 10.97
N GLY A 220 -13.17 10.42 11.87
CA GLY A 220 -13.66 10.21 13.23
C GLY A 220 -13.07 8.97 13.88
N ASP A 221 -13.89 8.22 14.62
CA ASP A 221 -13.48 6.94 15.20
C ASP A 221 -13.86 5.79 14.25
N ALA A 222 -12.97 4.81 14.06
CA ALA A 222 -13.25 3.63 13.25
C ALA A 222 -14.04 2.61 14.10
N ASN A 223 -15.29 2.34 13.72
CA ASN A 223 -16.17 1.36 14.37
C ASN A 223 -16.08 -0.03 13.72
N VAL A 224 -15.42 -0.12 12.57
CA VAL A 224 -15.26 -1.36 11.81
C VAL A 224 -13.87 -1.40 11.23
N LEU A 225 -13.22 -2.55 11.35
CA LEU A 225 -12.00 -2.92 10.62
C LEU A 225 -12.22 -4.29 10.01
N LYS A 226 -11.95 -4.44 8.72
CA LYS A 226 -11.95 -5.76 8.03
C LYS A 226 -10.82 -5.78 7.00
N PHE A 227 -10.05 -6.86 6.99
CA PHE A 227 -9.16 -7.12 5.86
C PHE A 227 -9.96 -7.81 4.76
N SER A 228 -9.71 -7.40 3.52
CA SER A 228 -10.12 -8.16 2.34
C SER A 228 -9.65 -9.63 2.43
N ARG A 229 -10.36 -10.56 1.76
CA ARG A 229 -10.04 -12.00 1.84
C ARG A 229 -8.64 -12.36 1.35
N ASN A 230 -8.07 -11.60 0.40
CA ASN A 230 -6.67 -11.74 -0.03
C ASN A 230 -5.66 -11.03 0.91
N GLY A 231 -6.12 -10.29 1.91
CA GLY A 231 -5.32 -9.55 2.89
C GLY A 231 -4.57 -8.34 2.32
N GLY A 232 -4.67 -8.03 1.03
CA GLY A 232 -3.98 -6.92 0.37
C GLY A 232 -4.59 -5.55 0.66
N LEU A 233 -5.90 -5.51 0.95
CA LEU A 233 -6.64 -4.30 1.34
C LEU A 233 -7.13 -4.38 2.79
N LEU A 234 -7.12 -3.24 3.48
CA LEU A 234 -7.73 -3.02 4.79
C LEU A 234 -8.85 -1.97 4.66
N LEU A 235 -10.07 -2.35 5.00
CA LEU A 235 -11.22 -1.47 5.15
C LEU A 235 -11.27 -0.96 6.61
N ALA A 236 -11.45 0.35 6.79
CA ALA A 236 -12.03 0.90 8.01
C ALA A 236 -13.31 1.66 7.67
N ALA A 237 -14.34 1.49 8.49
CA ALA A 237 -15.53 2.31 8.44
C ALA A 237 -15.88 2.88 9.82
N GLY A 238 -16.44 4.07 9.84
CA GLY A 238 -16.72 4.79 11.06
C GLY A 238 -16.99 6.26 10.77
N GLY A 239 -16.63 7.14 11.71
CA GLY A 239 -16.76 8.59 11.56
C GLY A 239 -17.18 9.29 12.85
N ARG A 240 -17.96 10.35 12.71
CA ARG A 240 -18.49 11.16 13.83
C ARG A 240 -20.02 11.17 13.81
N GLY A 241 -20.60 10.75 14.92
CA GLY A 241 -22.04 10.66 15.10
C GLY A 241 -22.77 11.94 14.73
N ALA A 242 -23.84 11.82 13.94
CA ALA A 242 -24.66 12.91 13.38
C ALA A 242 -23.88 14.00 12.62
N ALA A 243 -22.69 13.69 12.09
CA ALA A 243 -21.87 14.63 11.33
C ALA A 243 -21.28 14.04 10.04
N MET A 244 -20.69 12.85 10.11
CA MET A 244 -20.18 12.11 8.95
C MET A 244 -19.94 10.64 9.28
N GLY A 245 -20.28 9.75 8.38
CA GLY A 245 -19.75 8.40 8.30
C GLY A 245 -19.00 8.23 6.97
N LYS A 246 -17.92 7.44 6.96
CA LYS A 246 -17.18 7.06 5.74
C LYS A 246 -16.57 5.67 5.87
N ALA A 247 -16.45 5.00 4.73
CA ALA A 247 -15.70 3.77 4.54
C ALA A 247 -14.47 4.07 3.68
N ILE A 248 -13.30 3.82 4.25
CA ILE A 248 -11.98 4.06 3.64
C ILE A 248 -11.27 2.72 3.50
N VAL A 249 -10.68 2.48 2.33
CA VAL A 249 -9.83 1.32 2.09
C VAL A 249 -8.39 1.78 1.83
N TRP A 250 -7.44 1.15 2.52
CA TRP A 250 -6.01 1.28 2.24
C TRP A 250 -5.46 0.03 1.56
N ASP A 251 -4.50 0.22 0.66
CA ASP A 251 -3.56 -0.84 0.31
C ASP A 251 -2.62 -1.11 1.50
N VAL A 252 -2.52 -2.37 1.90
CA VAL A 252 -1.80 -2.80 3.11
C VAL A 252 -0.29 -2.64 2.98
N ARG A 253 0.27 -2.74 1.76
CA ARG A 253 1.73 -2.70 1.54
C ARG A 253 2.27 -1.27 1.61
N THR A 254 1.55 -0.34 1.01
CA THR A 254 1.92 1.08 0.83
C THR A 254 1.38 1.98 1.95
N GLY A 255 0.23 1.63 2.52
CA GLY A 255 -0.52 2.50 3.43
C GLY A 255 -1.22 3.67 2.75
N GLU A 256 -1.39 3.62 1.41
CA GLU A 256 -2.10 4.64 0.65
C GLU A 256 -3.61 4.32 0.59
N ARG A 257 -4.45 5.36 0.64
CA ARG A 257 -5.91 5.23 0.50
C ARG A 257 -6.24 4.97 -0.97
N VAL A 258 -6.97 3.90 -1.25
CA VAL A 258 -7.34 3.48 -2.62
C VAL A 258 -8.84 3.65 -2.92
N ILE A 259 -9.71 3.55 -1.91
CA ILE A 259 -11.16 3.75 -2.05
C ILE A 259 -11.67 4.63 -0.90
N GLU A 260 -12.62 5.52 -1.20
CA GLU A 260 -13.40 6.30 -0.25
C GLU A 260 -14.87 6.30 -0.70
N VAL A 261 -15.76 5.70 0.10
CA VAL A 261 -17.20 5.56 -0.19
C VAL A 261 -18.05 5.78 1.07
N GLY A 262 -19.37 5.86 0.90
CA GLY A 262 -20.32 5.86 2.02
C GLY A 262 -20.31 7.14 2.85
N ASP A 263 -20.41 8.31 2.21
CA ASP A 263 -20.53 9.65 2.85
C ASP A 263 -21.89 9.80 3.57
N GLU A 264 -22.06 9.05 4.65
CA GLU A 264 -23.27 9.02 5.48
C GLU A 264 -23.35 10.27 6.37
N LEU A 265 -24.57 10.69 6.74
CA LEU A 265 -24.78 11.81 7.68
C LEU A 265 -24.58 11.42 9.16
N ASP A 266 -24.26 10.15 9.43
CA ASP A 266 -24.03 9.60 10.75
C ASP A 266 -22.97 8.48 10.65
N ALA A 267 -22.37 8.07 11.76
CA ALA A 267 -21.28 7.11 11.76
C ALA A 267 -21.73 5.75 11.18
N ILE A 268 -20.85 5.16 10.35
CA ILE A 268 -21.01 3.77 9.91
C ILE A 268 -20.74 2.85 11.10
N LEU A 269 -21.59 1.85 11.31
CA LEU A 269 -21.51 0.89 12.42
C LEU A 269 -21.16 -0.52 11.96
N ALA A 270 -21.44 -0.84 10.70
CA ALA A 270 -21.13 -2.12 10.09
C ALA A 270 -20.63 -1.91 8.66
N ALA A 271 -19.59 -2.62 8.23
CA ALA A 271 -19.10 -2.54 6.85
C ALA A 271 -18.27 -3.77 6.49
N ASP A 272 -18.29 -4.15 5.22
CA ASP A 272 -17.41 -5.19 4.69
C ASP A 272 -17.12 -4.99 3.20
N ILE A 273 -16.04 -5.62 2.73
CA ILE A 273 -15.63 -5.66 1.32
C ILE A 273 -15.85 -7.06 0.76
N SER A 274 -16.46 -7.15 -0.43
CA SER A 274 -16.74 -8.44 -1.06
C SER A 274 -15.46 -9.22 -1.36
N ALA A 275 -15.55 -10.54 -1.42
CA ALA A 275 -14.40 -11.42 -1.61
C ALA A 275 -13.62 -11.08 -2.91
N ASP A 276 -14.34 -10.81 -3.99
CA ASP A 276 -13.83 -10.39 -5.30
C ASP A 276 -13.35 -8.93 -5.37
N GLN A 277 -13.54 -8.17 -4.28
CA GLN A 277 -13.17 -6.76 -4.11
C GLN A 277 -13.91 -5.79 -5.03
N THR A 278 -15.05 -6.19 -5.62
CA THR A 278 -15.86 -5.34 -6.50
C THR A 278 -16.91 -4.49 -5.76
N MET A 279 -17.27 -4.86 -4.53
CA MET A 279 -18.32 -4.22 -3.74
C MET A 279 -17.88 -3.91 -2.31
N ILE A 280 -18.32 -2.76 -1.78
CA ILE A 280 -18.29 -2.44 -0.34
C ILE A 280 -19.72 -2.25 0.13
N ALA A 281 -20.13 -2.99 1.15
CA ALA A 281 -21.43 -2.84 1.78
C ALA A 281 -21.26 -2.14 3.13
N VAL A 282 -22.13 -1.17 3.43
CA VAL A 282 -22.12 -0.39 4.68
C VAL A 282 -23.51 -0.36 5.32
N GLY A 283 -23.54 -0.43 6.65
CA GLY A 283 -24.71 -0.31 7.50
C GLY A 283 -24.51 0.83 8.50
N SER A 284 -25.51 1.71 8.61
CA SER A 284 -25.47 2.86 9.51
C SER A 284 -26.70 2.93 10.42
N SER A 285 -26.67 3.86 11.37
CA SER A 285 -27.81 4.20 12.23
C SER A 285 -29.08 4.63 11.45
N ASN A 286 -28.93 4.98 10.17
CA ASN A 286 -30.03 5.30 9.26
C ASN A 286 -30.94 4.09 8.93
N LYS A 287 -30.60 2.87 9.41
CA LYS A 287 -31.38 1.62 9.22
C LYS A 287 -31.36 1.13 7.77
N LEU A 288 -30.37 1.59 7.01
CA LEU A 288 -30.14 1.30 5.62
C LEU A 288 -28.89 0.45 5.47
N ILE A 289 -28.89 -0.40 4.44
CA ILE A 289 -27.66 -0.96 3.89
C ILE A 289 -27.44 -0.31 2.54
N ARG A 290 -26.22 0.15 2.28
CA ARG A 290 -25.80 0.66 0.97
C ARG A 290 -24.65 -0.17 0.45
N ILE A 291 -24.74 -0.61 -0.80
CA ILE A 291 -23.69 -1.37 -1.48
C ILE A 291 -23.11 -0.48 -2.58
N TYR A 292 -21.82 -0.21 -2.51
CA TYR A 292 -21.08 0.62 -3.44
C TYR A 292 -20.17 -0.23 -4.33
N SER A 293 -19.99 0.17 -5.58
CA SER A 293 -18.96 -0.34 -6.47
C SER A 293 -17.59 0.21 -6.02
N THR A 294 -16.58 -0.66 -5.92
CA THR A 294 -15.20 -0.24 -5.62
C THR A 294 -14.49 0.38 -6.82
N ALA A 295 -14.98 0.13 -8.04
CA ALA A 295 -14.31 0.55 -9.27
C ALA A 295 -14.39 2.07 -9.49
N ASP A 296 -15.49 2.70 -9.08
CA ASP A 296 -15.84 4.11 -9.34
C ASP A 296 -16.49 4.81 -8.13
N GLY A 297 -16.81 4.07 -7.06
CA GLY A 297 -17.52 4.58 -5.89
C GLY A 297 -19.01 4.87 -6.14
N SER A 298 -19.62 4.32 -7.19
CA SER A 298 -21.07 4.47 -7.44
C SER A 298 -21.89 3.62 -6.46
N LEU A 299 -23.13 4.06 -6.18
CA LEU A 299 -24.07 3.30 -5.35
C LEU A 299 -24.79 2.27 -6.23
N LEU A 300 -24.58 0.98 -5.94
CA LEU A 300 -25.22 -0.13 -6.65
C LEU A 300 -26.61 -0.41 -6.07
N HIS A 301 -26.72 -0.55 -4.75
CA HIS A 301 -27.95 -0.95 -4.06
C HIS A 301 -28.21 -0.14 -2.79
N GLU A 302 -29.47 0.24 -2.54
CA GLU A 302 -29.94 0.78 -1.27
C GLU A 302 -31.10 -0.07 -0.71
N ILE A 303 -30.87 -0.71 0.44
CA ILE A 303 -31.78 -1.70 1.01
C ILE A 303 -32.49 -1.12 2.24
N LYS A 304 -33.83 -1.10 2.18
CA LYS A 304 -34.74 -0.53 3.19
C LYS A 304 -35.58 -1.64 3.85
N LYS A 305 -35.03 -2.27 4.89
CA LYS A 305 -35.69 -3.39 5.59
C LYS A 305 -35.53 -3.39 7.10
N HIS A 306 -34.34 -3.06 7.61
CA HIS A 306 -34.05 -3.11 9.03
C HIS A 306 -34.93 -2.14 9.83
N THR A 307 -35.27 -2.55 11.05
CA THR A 307 -36.20 -1.79 11.91
C THR A 307 -35.47 -0.87 12.88
N ASP A 308 -34.18 -1.13 13.11
CA ASP A 308 -33.28 -0.31 13.89
C ASP A 308 -31.89 -0.21 13.23
N TRP A 309 -30.91 0.36 13.94
CA TRP A 309 -29.53 0.53 13.46
C TRP A 309 -28.95 -0.80 12.97
N VAL A 310 -28.32 -0.79 11.80
CA VAL A 310 -27.57 -1.95 11.27
C VAL A 310 -26.23 -1.98 11.99
N CYS A 311 -26.02 -2.96 12.85
CA CYS A 311 -24.87 -3.03 13.76
C CYS A 311 -23.84 -4.09 13.35
N ALA A 312 -24.23 -5.09 12.57
CA ALA A 312 -23.31 -6.09 12.04
C ALA A 312 -23.64 -6.41 10.57
N LEU A 313 -22.61 -6.64 9.76
CA LEU A 313 -22.70 -6.84 8.31
C LEU A 313 -21.42 -7.52 7.82
N GLU A 314 -21.54 -8.63 7.07
CA GLU A 314 -20.40 -9.34 6.48
C GLU A 314 -20.81 -10.08 5.19
N PHE A 315 -19.97 -10.02 4.16
CA PHE A 315 -20.10 -10.84 2.97
C PHE A 315 -19.65 -12.28 3.27
N SER A 316 -20.43 -13.22 2.74
CA SER A 316 -20.02 -14.63 2.63
C SER A 316 -18.65 -14.74 1.92
N PRO A 317 -17.78 -15.70 2.30
CA PRO A 317 -16.46 -15.88 1.69
C PRO A 317 -16.45 -16.13 0.19
N ASP A 318 -17.55 -16.63 -0.40
CA ASP A 318 -17.72 -16.77 -1.86
C ASP A 318 -18.24 -15.50 -2.55
N GLY A 319 -18.64 -14.48 -1.80
CA GLY A 319 -19.17 -13.21 -2.30
C GLY A 319 -20.61 -13.25 -2.81
N VAL A 320 -21.32 -14.39 -2.72
CA VAL A 320 -22.69 -14.54 -3.27
C VAL A 320 -23.75 -13.93 -2.36
N LEU A 321 -23.60 -14.12 -1.04
CA LEU A 321 -24.51 -13.62 -0.01
C LEU A 321 -23.89 -12.51 0.84
N LEU A 322 -24.74 -11.59 1.29
CA LEU A 322 -24.45 -10.60 2.32
C LEU A 322 -25.34 -10.86 3.53
N ALA A 323 -24.76 -11.01 4.72
CA ALA A 323 -25.50 -11.07 5.99
C ALA A 323 -25.57 -9.68 6.62
N SER A 324 -26.70 -9.35 7.25
CA SER A 324 -26.86 -8.08 7.99
C SER A 324 -27.78 -8.23 9.20
N ALA A 325 -27.46 -7.53 10.29
CA ALA A 325 -28.18 -7.61 11.55
C ALA A 325 -28.42 -6.23 12.19
N ASP A 326 -29.56 -6.07 12.87
CA ASP A 326 -29.91 -4.85 13.59
C ASP A 326 -30.00 -4.97 15.13
N ARG A 327 -29.94 -3.79 15.74
CA ARG A 327 -30.12 -3.52 17.17
C ARG A 327 -31.42 -4.07 17.79
N ASN A 328 -32.40 -4.49 17.01
CA ASN A 328 -33.69 -5.01 17.51
C ASN A 328 -33.87 -6.52 17.24
N GLY A 329 -32.78 -7.24 16.92
CA GLY A 329 -32.79 -8.68 16.69
C GLY A 329 -33.18 -9.10 15.26
N GLY A 330 -33.38 -8.13 14.35
CA GLY A 330 -33.68 -8.40 12.94
C GLY A 330 -32.43 -8.77 12.16
N MET A 331 -32.38 -9.97 11.59
CA MET A 331 -31.26 -10.44 10.78
C MET A 331 -31.72 -11.00 9.44
N PHE A 332 -31.03 -10.62 8.37
CA PHE A 332 -31.39 -10.94 6.99
C PHE A 332 -30.17 -11.41 6.19
N MET A 333 -30.42 -12.19 5.16
CA MET A 333 -29.44 -12.49 4.11
C MET A 333 -29.92 -11.93 2.78
N TRP A 334 -28.98 -11.42 1.99
CA TRP A 334 -29.21 -10.76 0.70
C TRP A 334 -28.35 -11.41 -0.38
N GLU A 335 -28.87 -11.48 -1.60
CA GLU A 335 -28.03 -11.72 -2.78
C GLU A 335 -27.15 -10.48 -3.03
N ALA A 336 -25.82 -10.63 -2.92
CA ALA A 336 -24.88 -9.51 -2.97
C ALA A 336 -25.00 -8.69 -4.26
N PHE A 337 -25.01 -9.37 -5.41
CA PHE A 337 -25.06 -8.75 -6.73
C PHE A 337 -26.40 -8.08 -7.08
N THR A 338 -27.51 -8.54 -6.50
CA THR A 338 -28.87 -8.09 -6.89
C THR A 338 -29.56 -7.24 -5.82
N GLY A 339 -29.03 -7.20 -4.60
CA GLY A 339 -29.64 -6.54 -3.44
C GLY A 339 -30.94 -7.19 -2.95
N ARG A 340 -31.33 -8.36 -3.49
CA ARG A 340 -32.60 -9.03 -3.17
C ARG A 340 -32.53 -9.76 -1.83
N GLN A 341 -33.63 -9.74 -1.07
CA GLN A 341 -33.73 -10.51 0.17
C GLN A 341 -33.74 -12.00 -0.17
N TYR A 342 -32.73 -12.73 0.30
CA TYR A 342 -32.61 -14.18 0.16
C TYR A 342 -33.35 -14.90 1.30
N ALA A 343 -33.11 -14.50 2.56
CA ALA A 343 -33.74 -15.10 3.74
C ALA A 343 -33.87 -14.12 4.91
N GLU A 344 -34.67 -14.50 5.91
CA GLU A 344 -34.88 -13.80 7.19
C GLU A 344 -34.56 -14.77 8.34
N LEU A 345 -33.52 -14.47 9.13
CA LEU A 345 -32.96 -15.35 10.16
C LEU A 345 -33.59 -15.05 11.51
N LYS A 346 -34.73 -15.71 11.82
CA LYS A 346 -35.51 -15.46 13.03
C LYS A 346 -35.00 -16.25 14.22
N GLY A 347 -34.65 -15.55 15.30
CA GLY A 347 -34.39 -16.21 16.57
C GLY A 347 -33.94 -15.29 17.71
N HIS A 348 -33.08 -14.32 17.42
CA HIS A 348 -32.61 -13.37 18.42
C HIS A 348 -33.74 -12.46 18.92
N SER A 349 -33.67 -12.09 20.20
CA SER A 349 -34.71 -11.29 20.87
C SER A 349 -34.23 -9.94 21.43
N ASP A 350 -32.98 -9.57 21.13
CA ASP A 350 -32.32 -8.34 21.57
C ASP A 350 -31.23 -7.97 20.53
N PHE A 351 -30.53 -6.87 20.76
CA PHE A 351 -29.41 -6.36 19.96
C PHE A 351 -28.47 -7.49 19.49
N ILE A 352 -28.35 -7.65 18.18
CA ILE A 352 -27.32 -8.50 17.57
C ILE A 352 -26.07 -7.64 17.44
N THR A 353 -25.00 -8.09 18.06
CA THR A 353 -23.77 -7.32 18.24
C THR A 353 -22.81 -7.52 17.09
N ASP A 354 -22.66 -8.77 16.64
CA ASP A 354 -21.69 -9.15 15.62
C ASP A 354 -22.16 -10.40 14.85
N VAL A 355 -21.62 -10.57 13.63
CA VAL A 355 -21.82 -11.74 12.77
C VAL A 355 -20.49 -12.17 12.15
N SER A 356 -20.28 -13.49 12.04
CA SER A 356 -19.06 -14.03 11.42
C SER A 356 -19.37 -15.24 10.54
N TRP A 357 -18.91 -15.22 9.29
CA TRP A 357 -18.96 -16.37 8.39
C TRP A 357 -17.81 -17.35 8.61
N ARG A 358 -18.12 -18.64 8.56
CA ARG A 358 -17.09 -19.69 8.44
C ARG A 358 -16.50 -19.64 7.03
N GLY A 359 -15.19 -19.83 6.90
CA GLY A 359 -14.44 -19.67 5.64
C GLY A 359 -14.85 -20.54 4.43
N ASP A 360 -15.79 -21.47 4.60
CA ASP A 360 -16.37 -22.30 3.53
C ASP A 360 -17.79 -21.86 3.12
N SER A 361 -18.25 -20.68 3.56
CA SER A 361 -19.60 -20.13 3.40
C SER A 361 -20.76 -20.94 3.98
N ASN A 362 -20.55 -22.17 4.47
CA ASN A 362 -21.65 -23.07 4.84
C ASN A 362 -22.27 -22.79 6.23
N LEU A 363 -21.65 -21.93 7.04
CA LEU A 363 -22.20 -21.52 8.34
C LEU A 363 -21.97 -20.03 8.59
N LEU A 364 -23.01 -19.38 9.12
CA LEU A 364 -22.95 -18.04 9.69
C LEU A 364 -23.14 -18.14 11.21
N ALA A 365 -22.27 -17.48 11.98
CA ALA A 365 -22.45 -17.27 13.41
C ALA A 365 -23.03 -15.88 13.65
N SER A 366 -23.90 -15.77 14.65
CA SER A 366 -24.40 -14.49 15.18
C SER A 366 -24.41 -14.50 16.70
N VAL A 367 -24.15 -13.35 17.29
CA VAL A 367 -24.11 -13.14 18.75
C VAL A 367 -24.95 -11.94 19.17
N SER A 368 -25.46 -11.98 20.40
CA SER A 368 -26.43 -11.00 20.87
C SER A 368 -26.36 -10.76 22.38
N LEU A 369 -26.88 -9.61 22.79
CA LEU A 369 -27.19 -9.29 24.18
C LEU A 369 -28.29 -10.16 24.78
N ASP A 370 -29.03 -10.93 23.96
CA ASP A 370 -29.91 -12.02 24.42
C ASP A 370 -29.13 -13.20 25.06
N LYS A 371 -27.79 -13.14 25.03
CA LYS A 371 -26.79 -14.08 25.60
C LYS A 371 -26.61 -15.36 24.80
N SER A 372 -27.33 -15.51 23.68
CA SER A 372 -27.17 -16.65 22.79
C SER A 372 -26.14 -16.37 21.70
N LEU A 373 -25.36 -17.39 21.40
CA LEU A 373 -24.69 -17.56 20.12
C LEU A 373 -25.54 -18.51 19.28
N ARG A 374 -25.68 -18.21 17.99
CA ARG A 374 -26.46 -19.02 17.03
C ARG A 374 -25.65 -19.31 15.79
N LEU A 375 -25.81 -20.52 15.27
CA LEU A 375 -25.26 -20.97 13.99
C LEU A 375 -26.39 -21.19 13.01
N TRP A 376 -26.23 -20.66 11.80
CA TRP A 376 -27.22 -20.68 10.72
C TRP A 376 -26.66 -21.37 9.49
N GLU A 377 -27.49 -22.18 8.85
CA GLU A 377 -27.25 -22.77 7.54
C GLU A 377 -27.83 -21.82 6.48
N PRO A 378 -27.01 -21.33 5.53
CA PRO A 378 -27.44 -20.28 4.62
C PRO A 378 -28.51 -20.76 3.64
N GLU A 379 -28.35 -21.95 3.05
CA GLU A 379 -29.21 -22.47 1.96
C GLU A 379 -30.72 -22.45 2.26
N ASN A 380 -31.09 -22.59 3.53
CA ASN A 380 -32.49 -22.63 3.98
C ASN A 380 -32.82 -21.59 5.08
N GLY A 381 -31.83 -20.79 5.51
CA GLY A 381 -31.95 -19.85 6.63
C GLY A 381 -32.24 -20.51 7.99
N GLY A 382 -31.95 -21.81 8.13
CA GLY A 382 -32.25 -22.61 9.31
C GLY A 382 -31.23 -22.43 10.42
N GLN A 383 -31.71 -22.40 11.67
CA GLN A 383 -30.82 -22.41 12.83
C GLN A 383 -30.30 -23.83 13.10
N VAL A 384 -29.02 -24.08 12.82
CA VAL A 384 -28.35 -25.37 13.07
C VAL A 384 -28.14 -25.60 14.57
N LYS A 385 -27.71 -24.55 15.29
CA LYS A 385 -27.36 -24.68 16.71
C LYS A 385 -27.52 -23.36 17.47
N THR A 386 -27.71 -23.47 18.78
CA THR A 386 -27.63 -22.33 19.70
C THR A 386 -27.11 -22.77 21.07
N TRP A 387 -26.37 -21.90 21.74
CA TRP A 387 -25.98 -22.06 23.15
C TRP A 387 -25.76 -20.70 23.81
N THR A 388 -25.75 -20.70 25.15
CA THR A 388 -25.37 -19.54 25.95
C THR A 388 -23.86 -19.52 26.09
N ALA A 389 -23.18 -18.46 25.61
CA ALA A 389 -21.73 -18.35 25.72
C ALA A 389 -21.30 -18.01 27.17
N ASP A 390 -21.79 -16.88 27.70
CA ASP A 390 -21.32 -16.34 28.99
C ASP A 390 -22.43 -15.98 30.00
N GLY A 391 -23.69 -15.97 29.56
CA GLY A 391 -24.87 -15.66 30.40
C GLY A 391 -25.10 -14.17 30.68
N THR A 392 -24.21 -13.30 30.19
CA THR A 392 -24.22 -11.84 30.43
C THR A 392 -24.44 -11.01 29.16
N GLY A 393 -24.15 -11.56 27.98
CA GLY A 393 -24.33 -10.91 26.69
C GLY A 393 -23.01 -10.82 25.96
N VAL A 394 -23.01 -11.17 24.67
CA VAL A 394 -21.80 -11.29 23.84
C VAL A 394 -21.73 -10.07 22.92
N GLU A 395 -20.56 -9.46 22.78
CA GLU A 395 -20.35 -8.21 22.03
C GLU A 395 -19.60 -8.43 20.69
N SER A 396 -18.78 -9.48 20.55
CA SER A 396 -18.11 -9.81 19.27
C SER A 396 -17.90 -11.33 19.08
N VAL A 397 -17.85 -11.77 17.82
CA VAL A 397 -17.64 -13.17 17.41
C VAL A 397 -16.74 -13.27 16.17
N GLU A 398 -15.79 -14.22 16.16
CA GLU A 398 -14.98 -14.49 14.98
C GLU A 398 -14.79 -16.01 14.77
N PHE A 399 -14.98 -16.49 13.54
CA PHE A 399 -14.55 -17.82 13.13
C PHE A 399 -13.05 -17.85 12.82
N THR A 400 -12.33 -18.78 13.44
CA THR A 400 -10.97 -19.14 13.03
C THR A 400 -10.99 -19.94 11.74
N ARG A 401 -9.86 -20.01 11.00
CA ARG A 401 -9.76 -20.86 9.78
C ARG A 401 -9.88 -22.35 10.07
N SER A 402 -9.59 -22.77 11.31
CA SER A 402 -9.85 -24.13 11.78
C SER A 402 -11.32 -24.42 12.10
N GLY A 403 -12.20 -23.43 12.00
CA GLY A 403 -13.65 -23.53 12.24
C GLY A 403 -14.05 -23.39 13.71
N ASN A 404 -13.11 -23.17 14.62
CA ASN A 404 -13.40 -22.82 16.01
C ASN A 404 -13.98 -21.39 16.07
N ILE A 405 -14.65 -21.06 17.17
CA ILE A 405 -15.32 -19.77 17.33
C ILE A 405 -14.72 -19.04 18.53
N LEU A 406 -14.34 -17.79 18.33
CA LEU A 406 -13.87 -16.88 19.37
C LEU A 406 -15.01 -15.93 19.76
N THR A 407 -15.20 -15.64 21.05
CA THR A 407 -16.22 -14.69 21.52
C THR A 407 -15.66 -13.74 22.58
N GLY A 408 -16.07 -12.47 22.53
CA GLY A 408 -15.89 -11.49 23.61
C GLY A 408 -17.24 -10.97 24.11
N GLY A 409 -17.36 -10.63 25.39
CA GLY A 409 -18.61 -10.08 25.92
C GLY A 409 -18.57 -9.48 27.32
N ARG A 410 -19.77 -9.31 27.88
CA ARG A 410 -20.04 -8.64 29.17
C ARG A 410 -19.56 -9.41 30.39
N SER A 411 -19.21 -10.69 30.22
CA SER A 411 -18.48 -11.47 31.22
C SER A 411 -17.05 -10.99 31.44
N LYS A 412 -16.55 -10.06 30.60
CA LYS A 412 -15.17 -9.54 30.61
C LYS A 412 -14.14 -10.59 30.17
N VAL A 413 -14.59 -11.72 29.65
CA VAL A 413 -13.76 -12.85 29.28
C VAL A 413 -13.84 -13.04 27.77
N THR A 414 -12.68 -13.22 27.14
CA THR A 414 -12.60 -13.80 25.80
C THR A 414 -12.61 -15.32 25.96
N THR A 415 -13.42 -16.03 25.16
CA THR A 415 -13.56 -17.49 25.22
C THR A 415 -13.42 -18.10 23.83
N LEU A 416 -12.69 -19.21 23.74
CA LEU A 416 -12.57 -20.04 22.54
C LEU A 416 -13.46 -21.28 22.66
N TRP A 417 -14.22 -21.56 21.60
CA TRP A 417 -15.20 -22.63 21.48
C TRP A 417 -14.87 -23.54 20.30
N ASP A 418 -15.20 -24.82 20.42
CA ASP A 418 -15.25 -25.73 19.27
C ASP A 418 -16.49 -25.43 18.39
N PRO A 419 -16.55 -25.91 17.13
CA PRO A 419 -17.67 -25.64 16.22
C PRO A 419 -19.00 -26.23 16.71
N ASN A 420 -18.97 -27.10 17.72
CA ASN A 420 -20.11 -27.74 18.34
C ASN A 420 -20.54 -27.03 19.64
N GLY A 421 -19.97 -25.87 19.98
CA GLY A 421 -20.30 -25.13 21.21
C GLY A 421 -19.74 -25.76 22.49
N GLY A 422 -18.81 -26.71 22.38
CA GLY A 422 -17.99 -27.13 23.51
C GLY A 422 -16.96 -26.05 23.83
N LYS A 423 -16.84 -25.65 25.10
CA LYS A 423 -15.86 -24.64 25.50
C LYS A 423 -14.46 -25.23 25.49
N ILE A 424 -13.55 -24.65 24.71
CA ILE A 424 -12.13 -25.04 24.70
C ILE A 424 -11.41 -24.39 25.89
N ARG A 425 -11.44 -23.05 26.00
CA ARG A 425 -10.79 -22.32 27.10
C ARG A 425 -11.26 -20.86 27.21
N ASP A 426 -11.23 -20.34 28.43
CA ASP A 426 -11.34 -18.91 28.76
C ASP A 426 -9.95 -18.26 28.86
N PHE A 427 -9.82 -17.01 28.43
CA PHE A 427 -8.60 -16.19 28.58
C PHE A 427 -8.66 -15.28 29.82
N GLU A 428 -7.58 -14.55 30.11
CA GLU A 428 -7.49 -13.67 31.27
C GLU A 428 -8.54 -12.54 31.23
N ALA A 429 -9.46 -12.54 32.20
CA ALA A 429 -10.55 -11.56 32.28
C ALA A 429 -10.07 -10.10 32.34
N PHE A 430 -10.71 -9.24 31.56
CA PHE A 430 -10.46 -7.80 31.49
C PHE A 430 -10.97 -7.03 32.71
N SER A 431 -10.57 -5.75 32.77
CA SER A 431 -11.10 -4.80 33.76
C SER A 431 -12.58 -4.52 33.51
N ASP A 432 -12.99 -4.48 32.25
CA ASP A 432 -14.36 -4.23 31.82
C ASP A 432 -14.82 -5.13 30.67
N TYR A 433 -15.98 -4.85 30.07
CA TYR A 433 -16.53 -5.65 28.96
C TYR A 433 -15.50 -5.85 27.84
N ALA A 434 -15.33 -7.09 27.40
CA ALA A 434 -14.55 -7.42 26.21
C ALA A 434 -15.44 -7.14 25.00
N LEU A 435 -15.11 -6.09 24.25
CA LEU A 435 -15.95 -5.60 23.15
C LEU A 435 -15.60 -6.30 21.84
N GLU A 436 -14.31 -6.39 21.56
CA GLU A 436 -13.76 -6.81 20.27
C GLU A 436 -12.84 -8.01 20.45
N VAL A 437 -12.93 -9.00 19.56
CA VAL A 437 -12.04 -10.16 19.53
C VAL A 437 -11.60 -10.48 18.10
N THR A 438 -10.35 -10.94 17.94
CA THR A 438 -9.86 -11.41 16.63
C THR A 438 -8.72 -12.43 16.78
N PHE A 439 -8.54 -13.28 15.78
CA PHE A 439 -7.67 -14.47 15.81
C PHE A 439 -6.65 -14.48 14.66
N SER A 440 -5.36 -14.30 14.97
CA SER A 440 -4.31 -14.48 13.97
C SER A 440 -3.99 -15.96 13.81
N ASP A 441 -4.53 -16.59 12.76
CA ASP A 441 -4.24 -17.98 12.41
C ASP A 441 -2.73 -18.22 12.17
N GLU A 442 -2.06 -17.34 11.42
CA GLU A 442 -0.65 -17.49 11.02
C GLU A 442 0.31 -17.48 12.22
N THR A 443 -0.10 -16.89 13.35
CA THR A 443 0.71 -16.84 14.58
C THR A 443 0.12 -17.63 15.75
N ASN A 444 -1.06 -18.22 15.57
CA ASN A 444 -1.85 -18.88 16.62
C ASN A 444 -2.01 -17.95 17.85
N ARG A 445 -2.63 -16.78 17.63
CA ARG A 445 -2.81 -15.73 18.65
C ARG A 445 -4.28 -15.32 18.78
N VAL A 446 -4.73 -15.21 20.03
CA VAL A 446 -5.99 -14.57 20.38
C VAL A 446 -5.72 -13.14 20.79
N ILE A 447 -6.52 -12.21 20.28
CA ILE A 447 -6.46 -10.79 20.60
C ILE A 447 -7.85 -10.37 21.08
N GLY A 448 -7.90 -9.66 22.21
CA GLY A 448 -9.14 -9.10 22.77
C GLY A 448 -8.96 -7.66 23.20
N GLY A 449 -10.01 -6.86 23.10
CA GLY A 449 -10.03 -5.44 23.50
C GLY A 449 -11.18 -5.12 24.45
N ASP A 450 -10.94 -4.30 25.49
CA ASP A 450 -11.95 -3.90 26.47
C ASP A 450 -12.46 -2.46 26.33
N TRP A 451 -13.57 -2.16 27.04
CA TRP A 451 -14.17 -0.83 27.09
C TRP A 451 -13.25 0.26 27.66
N ASN A 452 -12.23 -0.10 28.45
CA ASN A 452 -11.23 0.84 28.96
C ASN A 452 -10.03 1.01 28.01
N GLY A 453 -10.04 0.32 26.87
CA GLY A 453 -9.01 0.44 25.84
C GLY A 453 -7.80 -0.45 26.04
N GLU A 454 -7.86 -1.44 26.95
CA GLU A 454 -6.81 -2.44 27.10
C GLU A 454 -6.95 -3.49 26.00
N ILE A 455 -5.89 -3.71 25.22
CA ILE A 455 -5.82 -4.79 24.23
C ILE A 455 -4.80 -5.82 24.69
N ARG A 456 -5.21 -7.07 24.82
CA ARG A 456 -4.36 -8.19 25.27
C ARG A 456 -4.16 -9.19 24.15
N VAL A 457 -2.96 -9.78 24.11
CA VAL A 457 -2.60 -10.85 23.19
C VAL A 457 -2.21 -12.10 23.97
N TRP A 458 -2.81 -13.23 23.62
CA TRP A 458 -2.54 -14.53 24.23
C TRP A 458 -2.13 -15.57 23.18
N ASN A 459 -1.37 -16.57 23.63
CA ASN A 459 -1.17 -17.81 22.89
C ASN A 459 -2.50 -18.60 22.89
N SER A 460 -2.96 -19.00 21.71
CA SER A 460 -4.23 -19.71 21.54
C SER A 460 -4.22 -21.18 21.98
N GLU A 461 -3.06 -21.77 22.29
CA GLU A 461 -2.92 -23.18 22.72
C GLU A 461 -3.00 -23.34 24.24
N ASP A 462 -2.15 -22.62 24.97
CA ASP A 462 -2.04 -22.69 26.44
C ASP A 462 -2.76 -21.56 27.18
N GLY A 463 -3.17 -20.49 26.48
CA GLY A 463 -3.81 -19.31 27.08
C GLY A 463 -2.86 -18.33 27.77
N THR A 464 -1.53 -18.51 27.64
CA THR A 464 -0.55 -17.60 28.23
C THR A 464 -0.63 -16.21 27.62
N ARG A 465 -0.58 -15.17 28.46
CA ARG A 465 -0.53 -13.78 28.01
C ARG A 465 0.87 -13.43 27.53
N LEU A 466 0.95 -12.94 26.30
CA LEU A 466 2.20 -12.60 25.63
C LEU A 466 2.53 -11.12 25.72
N GLY A 467 1.50 -10.27 25.80
CA GLY A 467 1.64 -8.82 25.97
C GLY A 467 0.36 -8.07 25.62
N ASN A 468 0.49 -6.77 25.38
CA ASN A 468 -0.60 -5.87 25.04
C ASN A 468 -0.28 -5.07 23.76
N LEU A 469 -1.32 -4.67 23.02
CA LEU A 469 -1.22 -3.68 21.93
C LEU A 469 -1.68 -2.31 22.44
N ASN A 470 -1.42 -1.24 21.67
CA ASN A 470 -1.81 0.13 22.04
C ASN A 470 -2.43 0.90 20.85
N GLN A 471 -3.73 1.17 20.95
CA GLN A 471 -4.51 2.00 20.02
C GLN A 471 -4.21 3.51 20.08
N ASN A 472 -3.54 3.98 21.13
CA ASN A 472 -3.28 5.40 21.42
C ASN A 472 -1.79 5.62 21.74
N PRO A 473 -0.90 5.42 20.75
CA PRO A 473 0.52 5.67 20.91
C PRO A 473 0.82 7.17 21.05
N GLN A 474 1.93 7.48 21.71
CA GLN A 474 2.46 8.85 21.74
C GLN A 474 3.09 9.24 20.39
N HIS A 475 3.10 10.54 20.10
CA HIS A 475 3.90 11.16 19.04
C HIS A 475 5.39 10.78 19.14
N LEU A 476 6.09 10.63 18.01
CA LEU A 476 7.49 10.15 17.99
C LEU A 476 8.42 11.08 18.78
N ALA A 477 8.17 12.39 18.79
CA ALA A 477 8.95 13.36 19.57
C ALA A 477 8.86 13.10 21.09
N ALA A 478 7.67 12.78 21.62
CA ALA A 478 7.48 12.45 23.03
C ALA A 478 8.09 11.09 23.40
N ARG A 479 7.99 10.10 22.48
CA ARG A 479 8.64 8.79 22.60
C ARG A 479 10.17 8.93 22.62
N LEU A 480 10.73 9.77 21.74
CA LEU A 480 12.17 10.05 21.69
C LEU A 480 12.64 10.74 22.98
N GLN A 481 11.91 11.74 23.48
CA GLN A 481 12.23 12.41 24.74
C GLN A 481 12.23 11.42 25.92
N SER A 482 11.25 10.52 25.96
CA SER A 482 11.15 9.48 26.99
C SER A 482 12.32 8.49 26.91
N ALA A 483 12.62 7.98 25.71
CA ALA A 483 13.74 7.07 25.46
C ALA A 483 15.12 7.72 25.76
N GLN A 484 15.28 9.03 25.52
CA GLN A 484 16.47 9.78 25.91
C GLN A 484 16.60 9.91 27.44
N GLY A 485 15.49 10.09 28.15
CA GLY A 485 15.45 10.09 29.61
C GLY A 485 15.83 8.73 30.20
N GLU A 486 15.28 7.64 29.65
CA GLU A 486 15.63 6.27 30.03
C GLU A 486 17.09 5.94 29.72
N LEU A 487 17.60 6.33 28.54
CA LEU A 487 19.00 6.17 28.16
C LEU A 487 19.93 6.85 29.19
N GLY A 488 19.59 8.05 29.66
CA GLY A 488 20.34 8.72 30.73
C GLY A 488 20.41 7.92 32.03
N GLN A 489 19.27 7.38 32.48
CA GLN A 489 19.20 6.55 33.69
C GLN A 489 19.97 5.24 33.54
N VAL A 490 19.81 4.54 32.42
CA VAL A 490 20.49 3.27 32.12
C VAL A 490 22.00 3.47 32.00
N GLN A 491 22.45 4.58 31.38
CA GLN A 491 23.87 4.94 31.33
C GLN A 491 24.45 5.19 32.73
N GLU A 492 23.73 5.85 33.63
CA GLU A 492 24.18 6.06 35.01
C GLU A 492 24.31 4.74 35.79
N VAL A 493 23.32 3.84 35.65
CA VAL A 493 23.36 2.49 36.24
C VAL A 493 24.52 1.67 35.68
N HIS A 494 24.73 1.68 34.37
CA HIS A 494 25.85 0.98 33.74
C HIS A 494 27.19 1.51 34.24
N ASN A 495 27.38 2.83 34.32
CA ASN A 495 28.61 3.45 34.81
C ASN A 495 28.95 3.01 36.25
N LYS A 496 27.94 2.92 37.13
CA LYS A 496 28.10 2.40 38.51
C LYS A 496 28.50 0.92 38.51
N ASN A 497 27.80 0.08 37.74
CA ASN A 497 28.09 -1.36 37.69
C ASN A 497 29.47 -1.66 37.10
N ALA A 498 29.88 -0.93 36.06
CA ALA A 498 31.21 -1.03 35.46
C ALA A 498 32.33 -0.63 36.45
N ALA A 499 32.10 0.38 37.28
CA ALA A 499 33.05 0.76 38.34
C ALA A 499 33.18 -0.34 39.41
N VAL A 500 32.07 -0.93 39.87
CA VAL A 500 32.07 -2.04 40.84
C VAL A 500 32.73 -3.29 40.25
N ALA A 501 32.46 -3.62 38.98
CA ALA A 501 33.12 -4.71 38.27
C ALA A 501 34.64 -4.49 38.19
N LYS A 502 35.08 -3.27 37.84
CA LYS A 502 36.50 -2.92 37.84
C LYS A 502 37.14 -3.12 39.23
N GLU A 503 36.54 -2.58 40.28
CA GLU A 503 37.06 -2.73 41.66
C GLU A 503 37.17 -4.20 42.09
N ALA A 504 36.18 -5.03 41.73
CA ALA A 504 36.19 -6.46 42.03
C ALA A 504 37.28 -7.22 41.25
N ASN A 505 37.51 -6.88 39.98
CA ASN A 505 38.60 -7.45 39.17
C ASN A 505 39.98 -7.00 39.68
N ASP A 506 40.14 -5.72 40.06
CA ASP A 506 41.38 -5.19 40.64
C ASP A 506 41.71 -5.90 41.98
N ALA A 507 40.70 -6.13 42.82
CA ALA A 507 40.84 -6.89 44.07
C ALA A 507 41.19 -8.37 43.83
N LEU A 508 40.55 -9.03 42.85
CA LEU A 508 40.88 -10.40 42.44
C LEU A 508 42.35 -10.51 41.99
N ALA A 509 42.80 -9.60 41.12
CA ALA A 509 44.18 -9.58 40.63
C ALA A 509 45.18 -9.41 41.79
N ALA A 510 44.86 -8.59 42.79
CA ALA A 510 45.69 -8.41 43.98
C ALA A 510 45.80 -9.71 44.83
N VAL A 511 44.71 -10.43 45.06
CA VAL A 511 44.73 -11.68 45.85
C VAL A 511 45.36 -12.83 45.05
N GLN A 512 45.11 -12.93 43.74
CA GLN A 512 45.79 -13.88 42.86
C GLN A 512 47.31 -13.67 42.84
N LYS A 513 47.77 -12.42 42.85
CA LYS A 513 49.20 -12.12 43.00
C LYS A 513 49.77 -12.62 44.33
N GLN A 514 49.08 -12.36 45.45
CA GLN A 514 49.50 -12.88 46.76
C GLN A 514 49.58 -14.41 46.78
N ALA A 515 48.62 -15.10 46.15
CA ALA A 515 48.62 -16.55 46.04
C ALA A 515 49.77 -17.08 45.15
N ALA A 516 50.10 -16.39 44.06
CA ALA A 516 51.26 -16.72 43.22
C ALA A 516 52.60 -16.53 43.96
N ASP A 517 52.75 -15.43 44.70
CA ASP A 517 53.92 -15.14 45.52
C ASP A 517 54.06 -16.20 46.65
N ALA A 518 52.97 -16.60 47.29
CA ALA A 518 52.95 -17.67 48.30
C ALA A 518 53.27 -19.06 47.73
N ALA A 519 52.75 -19.40 46.54
CA ALA A 519 53.04 -20.65 45.86
C ALA A 519 54.54 -20.73 45.45
N ALA A 520 55.13 -19.63 45.00
CA ALA A 520 56.56 -19.55 44.72
C ALA A 520 57.41 -19.76 45.99
N ALA A 521 57.02 -19.15 47.12
CA ALA A 521 57.69 -19.34 48.40
C ALA A 521 57.57 -20.78 48.93
N LEU A 522 56.39 -21.41 48.82
CA LEU A 522 56.18 -22.82 49.16
C LEU A 522 57.04 -23.75 48.31
N LYS A 523 57.14 -23.50 47.00
CA LYS A 523 58.02 -24.26 46.11
C LYS A 523 59.47 -24.15 46.58
N GLN A 524 59.98 -22.94 46.79
CA GLN A 524 61.35 -22.71 47.26
C GLN A 524 61.64 -23.40 48.60
N ALA A 525 60.70 -23.36 49.55
CA ALA A 525 60.84 -24.05 50.83
C ALA A 525 60.80 -25.59 50.70
N THR A 526 60.00 -26.11 49.76
CA THR A 526 59.92 -27.56 49.47
C THR A 526 61.19 -28.08 48.80
N ASP A 527 61.72 -27.34 47.83
CA ASP A 527 62.98 -27.65 47.15
C ASP A 527 64.14 -27.68 48.16
N ALA A 528 64.26 -26.66 49.02
CA ALA A 528 65.27 -26.59 50.08
C ALA A 528 65.14 -27.69 51.15
N HIS A 529 63.91 -28.07 51.52
CA HIS A 529 63.70 -29.19 52.44
C HIS A 529 64.12 -30.52 51.82
N THR A 530 63.81 -30.73 50.53
CA THR A 530 64.20 -31.93 49.79
C THR A 530 65.73 -32.08 49.71
N GLU A 531 66.44 -30.98 49.44
CA GLU A 531 67.91 -30.94 49.43
C GLU A 531 68.52 -31.28 50.81
N MET A 532 67.94 -30.75 51.91
CA MET A 532 68.41 -31.08 53.27
C MET A 532 68.10 -32.52 53.66
N VAL A 533 66.97 -33.08 53.22
CA VAL A 533 66.63 -34.51 53.41
C VAL A 533 67.65 -35.41 52.70
N GLN A 534 68.01 -35.10 51.45
CA GLN A 534 69.07 -35.81 50.72
C GLN A 534 70.43 -35.70 51.42
N THR A 535 70.75 -34.52 51.95
CA THR A 535 71.99 -34.27 52.71
C THR A 535 72.04 -35.09 54.00
N ARG A 536 70.93 -35.17 54.75
CA ARG A 536 70.78 -36.04 55.92
C ARG A 536 70.96 -37.51 55.54
N ASP A 537 70.33 -37.97 54.47
CA ASP A 537 70.38 -39.38 54.07
C ASP A 537 71.80 -39.80 53.64
N ALA A 538 72.52 -38.94 52.94
CA ALA A 538 73.94 -39.13 52.65
C ALA A 538 74.80 -39.15 53.94
N ALA A 539 74.54 -38.23 54.88
CA ALA A 539 75.22 -38.21 56.18
C ALA A 539 74.92 -39.49 57.00
N LYS A 540 73.69 -40.00 56.95
CA LYS A 540 73.26 -41.23 57.61
C LYS A 540 73.96 -42.47 57.03
N GLN A 541 73.96 -42.63 55.71
CA GLN A 541 74.68 -43.72 55.04
C GLN A 541 76.18 -43.71 55.38
N ASN A 542 76.79 -42.53 55.46
CA ASN A 542 78.18 -42.40 55.88
C ASN A 542 78.40 -42.77 57.36
N LEU A 543 77.49 -42.34 58.26
CA LEU A 543 77.51 -42.70 59.68
C LEU A 543 77.34 -44.22 59.89
N ASP A 544 76.37 -44.85 59.22
CA ASP A 544 76.11 -46.29 59.31
C ASP A 544 77.30 -47.10 58.79
N LYS A 545 77.89 -46.68 57.66
CA LYS A 545 79.12 -47.26 57.10
C LYS A 545 80.29 -47.19 58.08
N LEU A 546 80.56 -46.00 58.65
CA LEU A 546 81.64 -45.80 59.62
C LEU A 546 81.40 -46.55 60.93
N THR A 547 80.13 -46.68 61.35
CA THR A 547 79.74 -47.46 62.54
C THR A 547 79.99 -48.96 62.32
N ALA A 548 79.62 -49.48 61.15
CA ALA A 548 79.90 -50.86 60.76
C ALA A 548 81.42 -51.14 60.63
N GLU A 549 82.17 -50.21 60.04
CA GLU A 549 83.63 -50.31 59.94
C GLU A 549 84.31 -50.28 61.31
N HIS A 550 83.91 -49.36 62.20
CA HIS A 550 84.40 -49.31 63.57
C HIS A 550 84.07 -50.59 64.35
N ALA A 551 82.84 -51.11 64.25
CA ALA A 551 82.44 -52.35 64.90
C ALA A 551 83.23 -53.57 64.38
N ALA A 552 83.48 -53.65 63.08
CA ALA A 552 84.28 -54.71 62.47
C ALA A 552 85.75 -54.65 62.92
N VAL A 553 86.36 -53.46 62.95
CA VAL A 553 87.74 -53.29 63.43
C VAL A 553 87.86 -53.55 64.94
N SER A 554 86.91 -53.08 65.76
CA SER A 554 86.88 -53.38 67.21
C SER A 554 86.80 -54.88 67.47
N LYS A 555 85.87 -55.58 66.79
CA LYS A 555 85.75 -57.04 66.89
C LYS A 555 87.04 -57.75 66.48
N ARG A 556 87.70 -57.27 65.41
CA ARG A 556 88.99 -57.82 64.96
C ARG A 556 90.10 -57.60 66.00
N ILE A 557 90.14 -56.45 66.66
CA ILE A 557 91.07 -56.18 67.76
C ILE A 557 90.79 -57.11 68.95
N ASP A 558 89.53 -57.31 69.35
CA ASP A 558 89.15 -58.20 70.46
C ASP A 558 89.49 -59.68 70.17
N GLU A 559 89.28 -60.14 68.94
CA GLU A 559 89.70 -61.45 68.47
C GLU A 559 91.24 -61.60 68.54
N LEU A 560 91.98 -60.63 67.98
CA LEU A 560 93.44 -60.66 67.99
C LEU A 560 94.02 -60.56 69.40
N LYS A 561 93.45 -59.74 70.29
CA LYS A 561 93.88 -59.61 71.70
C LYS A 561 93.65 -60.86 72.54
N LYS A 562 92.65 -61.69 72.22
CA LYS A 562 92.48 -63.03 72.83
C LYS A 562 93.51 -64.04 72.32
N VAL A 563 93.88 -63.92 71.05
CA VAL A 563 94.77 -64.87 70.35
C VAL A 563 96.25 -64.55 70.59
N MET A 564 96.64 -63.28 70.80
CA MET A 564 98.04 -62.86 70.91
C MET A 564 98.79 -63.38 72.16
N PRO A 565 98.19 -63.46 73.36
CA PRO A 565 98.84 -64.08 74.51
C PRO A 565 99.15 -65.55 74.24
N LEU A 566 98.19 -66.27 73.64
CA LEU A 566 98.32 -67.68 73.28
C LEU A 566 99.41 -67.88 72.22
N LEU A 567 99.45 -67.07 71.15
CA LEU A 567 100.54 -67.16 70.15
C LEU A 567 101.91 -66.74 70.69
N ASN A 568 101.98 -65.80 71.65
CA ASN A 568 103.23 -65.48 72.33
C ASN A 568 103.73 -66.64 73.20
N GLU A 569 102.83 -67.28 73.94
CA GLU A 569 103.14 -68.46 74.75
C GLU A 569 103.51 -69.66 73.87
N SER A 570 102.77 -69.90 72.78
CA SER A 570 103.06 -70.94 71.78
C SER A 570 104.39 -70.70 71.07
N ALA A 571 104.69 -69.47 70.63
CA ALA A 571 105.97 -69.15 70.00
C ALA A 571 107.15 -69.26 70.98
N ALA A 572 106.97 -68.84 72.24
CA ALA A 572 107.99 -69.02 73.28
C ALA A 572 108.25 -70.50 73.58
N LYS A 573 107.19 -71.31 73.74
CA LYS A 573 107.29 -72.76 73.95
C LYS A 573 107.86 -73.50 72.72
N MET A 574 107.46 -73.15 71.50
CA MET A 574 108.01 -73.73 70.26
C MET A 574 109.47 -73.36 70.06
N LYS A 575 109.87 -72.12 70.36
CA LYS A 575 111.28 -71.72 70.35
C LYS A 575 112.09 -72.51 71.38
N GLN A 576 111.57 -72.63 72.61
CA GLN A 576 112.22 -73.41 73.67
C GLN A 576 112.31 -74.91 73.32
N ALA A 577 111.30 -75.46 72.65
CA ALA A 577 111.31 -76.84 72.16
C ALA A 577 112.35 -77.03 71.03
N ALA A 578 112.41 -76.12 70.05
CA ALA A 578 113.40 -76.16 68.98
C ALA A 578 114.85 -75.99 69.50
N GLU A 579 115.06 -75.12 70.50
CA GLU A 579 116.36 -74.96 71.18
C GLU A 579 116.77 -76.20 71.99
N GLN A 580 115.82 -77.00 72.48
CA GLN A 580 116.07 -78.24 73.24
C GLN A 580 116.18 -79.51 72.38
N SER A 581 115.85 -79.44 71.08
CA SER A 581 115.82 -80.60 70.16
C SER A 581 116.67 -80.37 68.90
N ALA A 582 117.92 -79.95 69.12
CA ALA A 582 118.89 -79.70 68.06
C ALA A 582 119.09 -80.92 67.13
N GLY A 583 118.43 -80.90 65.97
CA GLY A 583 118.46 -81.96 64.97
C GLY A 583 117.15 -82.20 64.21
N ASP A 584 116.01 -81.70 64.70
CA ASP A 584 114.70 -81.90 64.05
C ASP A 584 114.30 -80.74 63.12
N GLU A 585 114.41 -80.99 61.81
CA GLU A 585 114.12 -80.02 60.75
C GLU A 585 112.62 -79.68 60.62
N GLN A 586 111.72 -80.58 61.04
CA GLN A 586 110.28 -80.31 61.03
C GLN A 586 109.88 -79.42 62.20
N LEU A 587 110.49 -79.60 63.38
CA LEU A 587 110.24 -78.73 64.53
C LEU A 587 110.76 -77.31 64.30
N ALA A 588 111.93 -77.16 63.68
CA ALA A 588 112.49 -75.85 63.32
C ALA A 588 111.56 -75.07 62.36
N LYS A 589 111.04 -75.75 61.33
CA LYS A 589 110.13 -75.14 60.35
C LYS A 589 108.77 -74.79 60.97
N ALA A 590 108.24 -75.64 61.84
CA ALA A 590 107.02 -75.34 62.59
C ALA A 590 107.20 -74.17 63.58
N ALA A 591 108.38 -74.01 64.19
CA ALA A 591 108.70 -72.85 65.01
C ALA A 591 108.83 -71.55 64.19
N GLU A 592 109.39 -71.62 62.98
CA GLU A 592 109.44 -70.50 62.04
C GLU A 592 108.03 -70.11 61.56
N ASP A 593 107.16 -71.07 61.23
CA ASP A 593 105.79 -70.82 60.79
C ASP A 593 104.91 -70.24 61.93
N VAL A 594 105.06 -70.73 63.17
CA VAL A 594 104.39 -70.13 64.35
C VAL A 594 104.91 -68.70 64.61
N THR A 595 106.19 -68.43 64.37
CA THR A 595 106.76 -67.09 64.49
C THR A 595 106.25 -66.15 63.38
N LYS A 596 106.19 -66.61 62.12
CA LYS A 596 105.58 -65.85 61.01
C LYS A 596 104.09 -65.59 61.25
N GLN A 597 103.34 -66.55 61.79
CA GLN A 597 101.93 -66.34 62.15
C GLN A 597 101.79 -65.34 63.30
N LYS A 598 102.66 -65.40 64.32
CA LYS A 598 102.71 -64.39 65.38
C LYS A 598 102.97 -63.00 64.80
N ASP A 599 104.03 -62.84 64.02
CA ASP A 599 104.44 -61.51 63.54
C ASP A 599 103.44 -60.95 62.51
N ALA A 600 102.85 -61.79 61.66
CA ALA A 600 101.74 -61.39 60.80
C ALA A 600 100.48 -61.00 61.59
N LYS A 601 100.18 -61.65 62.71
CA LYS A 601 99.02 -61.31 63.55
C LYS A 601 99.29 -60.12 64.49
N ALA A 602 100.55 -59.87 64.85
CA ALA A 602 100.98 -58.65 65.51
C ALA A 602 100.93 -57.45 64.54
N ALA A 603 101.32 -57.63 63.28
CA ALA A 603 101.13 -56.64 62.22
C ALA A 603 99.65 -56.36 61.93
N ASP A 604 98.79 -57.40 61.83
CA ASP A 604 97.33 -57.24 61.76
C ASP A 604 96.80 -56.43 62.94
N LEU A 605 97.27 -56.70 64.17
CA LEU A 605 96.83 -56.01 65.38
C LEU A 605 97.26 -54.54 65.37
N ALA A 606 98.52 -54.25 65.06
CA ALA A 606 99.01 -52.87 64.96
C ALA A 606 98.32 -52.09 63.83
N ALA A 607 98.03 -52.74 62.69
CA ALA A 607 97.27 -52.14 61.60
C ALA A 607 95.79 -51.89 62.00
N ALA A 608 95.16 -52.80 62.74
CA ALA A 608 93.81 -52.62 63.25
C ALA A 608 93.73 -51.53 64.33
N GLU A 609 94.68 -51.48 65.27
CA GLU A 609 94.76 -50.44 66.30
C GLU A 609 95.06 -49.05 65.70
N LYS A 610 95.91 -48.97 64.67
CA LYS A 610 96.05 -47.74 63.87
C LYS A 610 94.74 -47.36 63.19
N LYS A 611 94.09 -48.32 62.51
CA LYS A 611 92.86 -48.05 61.76
C LYS A 611 91.69 -47.65 62.67
N ILE A 612 91.56 -48.20 63.88
CA ILE A 612 90.53 -47.76 64.83
C ILE A 612 90.84 -46.36 65.36
N ALA A 613 92.11 -46.03 65.61
CA ALA A 613 92.51 -44.67 66.00
C ALA A 613 92.23 -43.62 64.89
N GLU A 614 92.27 -44.03 63.62
CA GLU A 614 91.88 -43.19 62.47
C GLU A 614 90.35 -43.09 62.30
N VAL A 615 89.62 -44.20 62.44
CA VAL A 615 88.15 -44.25 62.24
C VAL A 615 87.38 -43.59 63.38
N THR A 616 87.81 -43.72 64.65
CA THR A 616 87.11 -43.14 65.82
C THR A 616 86.83 -41.63 65.72
N PRO A 617 87.82 -40.74 65.48
CA PRO A 617 87.53 -39.30 65.36
C PRO A 617 86.69 -38.95 64.13
N VAL A 618 86.79 -39.74 63.04
CA VAL A 618 85.96 -39.57 61.84
C VAL A 618 84.51 -39.99 62.10
N LEU A 619 84.29 -41.06 62.88
CA LEU A 619 82.98 -41.50 63.33
C LEU A 619 82.30 -40.47 64.25
N GLU A 620 83.01 -39.89 65.22
CA GLU A 620 82.45 -38.82 66.06
C GLU A 620 82.11 -37.57 65.24
N LYS A 621 82.94 -37.19 64.26
CA LYS A 621 82.61 -36.11 63.33
C LYS A 621 81.39 -36.44 62.46
N ALA A 622 81.24 -37.69 62.02
CA ALA A 622 80.05 -38.13 61.27
C ALA A 622 78.77 -38.09 62.12
N LYS A 623 78.83 -38.44 63.41
CA LYS A 623 77.70 -38.26 64.34
C LYS A 623 77.28 -36.80 64.47
N GLN A 624 78.25 -35.89 64.60
CA GLN A 624 77.99 -34.44 64.66
C GLN A 624 77.37 -33.90 63.37
N VAL A 625 77.88 -34.32 62.20
CA VAL A 625 77.32 -33.93 60.89
C VAL A 625 75.90 -34.47 60.72
N TYR A 626 75.63 -35.72 61.11
CA TYR A 626 74.27 -36.29 61.07
C TYR A 626 73.32 -35.51 62.00
N ALA A 627 73.72 -35.24 63.25
CA ALA A 627 72.91 -34.46 64.19
C ALA A 627 72.61 -33.04 63.71
N ALA A 628 73.60 -32.36 63.09
CA ALA A 628 73.40 -31.05 62.47
C ALA A 628 72.45 -31.12 61.25
N SER A 629 72.53 -32.19 60.45
CA SER A 629 71.62 -32.39 59.31
C SER A 629 70.18 -32.69 59.74
N GLU A 630 69.97 -33.43 60.84
CA GLU A 630 68.63 -33.64 61.43
C GLU A 630 68.02 -32.32 61.90
N GLN A 631 68.82 -31.44 62.54
CA GLN A 631 68.36 -30.11 62.92
C GLN A 631 68.00 -29.25 61.69
N ALA A 632 68.83 -29.24 60.64
CA ALA A 632 68.55 -28.52 59.40
C ALA A 632 67.31 -29.04 58.66
N VAL A 633 67.06 -30.36 58.70
CA VAL A 633 65.82 -30.97 58.19
C VAL A 633 64.60 -30.51 58.99
N ALA A 634 64.69 -30.44 60.32
CA ALA A 634 63.61 -29.93 61.16
C ALA A 634 63.32 -28.44 60.93
N GLU A 635 64.36 -27.61 60.79
CA GLU A 635 64.22 -26.18 60.50
C GLU A 635 63.64 -25.90 59.10
N THR A 636 64.04 -26.67 58.09
CA THR A 636 63.45 -26.56 56.73
C THR A 636 62.04 -27.11 56.64
N LEU A 637 61.71 -28.17 57.39
CA LEU A 637 60.33 -28.67 57.51
C LEU A 637 59.42 -27.60 58.11
N ALA A 638 59.81 -26.98 59.22
CA ALA A 638 59.03 -25.91 59.84
C ALA A 638 58.80 -24.70 58.90
N LYS A 639 59.81 -24.35 58.08
CA LYS A 639 59.68 -23.29 57.05
C LYS A 639 58.73 -23.71 55.92
N LYS A 640 58.81 -24.97 55.46
CA LYS A 640 57.90 -25.53 54.45
C LYS A 640 56.46 -25.55 54.96
N ASP A 641 56.23 -26.04 56.18
CA ASP A 641 54.90 -26.12 56.79
C ASP A 641 54.30 -24.72 57.02
N ALA A 642 55.12 -23.73 57.40
CA ALA A 642 54.69 -22.34 57.47
C ALA A 642 54.30 -21.77 56.09
N ALA A 643 55.10 -22.01 55.05
CA ALA A 643 54.79 -21.58 53.68
C ALA A 643 53.55 -22.29 53.11
N GLN A 644 53.36 -23.57 53.43
CA GLN A 644 52.18 -24.36 53.07
C GLN A 644 50.94 -23.75 53.70
N LYS A 645 50.98 -23.46 55.01
CA LYS A 645 49.88 -22.80 55.72
C LYS A 645 49.53 -21.42 55.15
N THR A 646 50.52 -20.66 54.68
CA THR A 646 50.26 -19.38 53.98
C THR A 646 49.61 -19.59 52.61
N ALA A 647 50.05 -20.57 51.82
CA ALA A 647 49.45 -20.89 50.53
C ALA A 647 48.01 -21.41 50.69
N ASP A 648 47.78 -22.36 51.60
CA ASP A 648 46.45 -22.91 51.92
C ASP A 648 45.49 -21.82 52.39
N GLY A 649 45.99 -20.89 53.22
CA GLY A 649 45.22 -19.74 53.73
C GLY A 649 44.77 -18.75 52.66
N LEU A 650 45.32 -18.80 51.45
CA LEU A 650 44.96 -17.93 50.32
C LEU A 650 44.01 -18.61 49.30
N VAL A 651 43.78 -19.92 49.39
CA VAL A 651 42.90 -20.66 48.47
C VAL A 651 41.46 -20.13 48.53
N GLU A 652 40.88 -20.03 49.73
CA GLU A 652 39.51 -19.53 49.90
C GLU A 652 39.39 -18.02 49.60
N PRO A 653 40.31 -17.13 50.03
CA PRO A 653 40.33 -15.73 49.58
C PRO A 653 40.36 -15.54 48.06
N VAL A 654 41.16 -16.31 47.30
CA VAL A 654 41.15 -16.25 45.82
C VAL A 654 39.78 -16.65 45.27
N LYS A 655 39.20 -17.74 45.78
CA LYS A 655 37.88 -18.23 45.35
C LYS A 655 36.78 -17.19 45.62
N VAL A 656 36.72 -16.63 46.83
CA VAL A 656 35.73 -15.59 47.19
C VAL A 656 35.91 -14.32 46.35
N ALA A 657 37.14 -13.91 46.08
CA ALA A 657 37.41 -12.78 45.18
C ALA A 657 36.97 -13.08 43.73
N GLN A 658 37.18 -14.32 43.25
CA GLN A 658 36.80 -14.74 41.91
C GLN A 658 35.28 -14.79 41.74
N GLU A 659 34.56 -15.34 42.73
CA GLU A 659 33.09 -15.35 42.75
C GLU A 659 32.52 -13.93 42.77
N LYS A 660 33.10 -13.02 43.58
CA LYS A 660 32.71 -11.60 43.62
C LYS A 660 32.96 -10.88 42.28
N ALA A 661 34.12 -11.10 41.65
CA ALA A 661 34.44 -10.53 40.35
C ALA A 661 33.49 -11.05 39.25
N ASN A 662 33.23 -12.37 39.22
CA ASN A 662 32.31 -12.99 38.27
C ASN A 662 30.88 -12.41 38.40
N ALA A 663 30.37 -12.27 39.63
CA ALA A 663 29.06 -11.68 39.88
C ALA A 663 28.99 -10.21 39.44
N ALA A 664 30.00 -9.40 39.77
CA ALA A 664 30.04 -7.99 39.38
C ALA A 664 30.15 -7.81 37.85
N ASN A 665 30.95 -8.64 37.18
CA ASN A 665 31.06 -8.67 35.71
C ASN A 665 29.72 -9.06 35.05
N ALA A 666 28.98 -10.02 35.61
CA ALA A 666 27.66 -10.40 35.11
C ALA A 666 26.66 -9.22 35.17
N THR A 667 26.59 -8.51 36.30
CA THR A 667 25.73 -7.32 36.47
C THR A 667 26.16 -6.16 35.54
N ALA A 668 27.47 -5.95 35.35
CA ALA A 668 27.97 -4.96 34.40
C ALA A 668 27.57 -5.30 32.96
N ASN A 669 27.74 -6.56 32.54
CA ASN A 669 27.34 -7.03 31.21
C ASN A 669 25.82 -6.90 30.99
N GLU A 670 24.98 -7.28 31.96
CA GLU A 670 23.53 -7.11 31.86
C GLU A 670 23.13 -5.64 31.67
N SER A 671 23.75 -4.73 32.44
CA SER A 671 23.50 -3.29 32.28
C SER A 671 24.04 -2.72 30.96
N ASN A 672 25.11 -3.28 30.41
CA ASN A 672 25.63 -2.91 29.10
C ASN A 672 24.67 -3.33 27.97
N SER A 673 24.10 -4.54 28.04
CA SER A 673 23.07 -4.98 27.08
C SER A 673 21.84 -4.06 27.11
N LYS A 674 21.38 -3.67 28.31
CA LYS A 674 20.28 -2.69 28.46
C LYS A 674 20.64 -1.32 27.89
N LEU A 675 21.88 -0.86 28.08
CA LEU A 675 22.39 0.38 27.51
C LEU A 675 22.39 0.34 25.97
N GLN A 676 22.84 -0.75 25.37
CA GLN A 676 22.83 -0.94 23.92
C GLN A 676 21.40 -0.94 23.36
N SER A 677 20.44 -1.62 24.01
CA SER A 677 19.02 -1.57 23.62
C SER A 677 18.44 -0.15 23.70
N ALA A 678 18.76 0.61 24.76
CA ALA A 678 18.30 2.00 24.90
C ALA A 678 18.89 2.93 23.83
N GLN A 679 20.18 2.76 23.49
CA GLN A 679 20.83 3.49 22.39
C GLN A 679 20.19 3.17 21.03
N GLN A 680 19.90 1.88 20.77
CA GLN A 680 19.21 1.44 19.55
C GLN A 680 17.79 1.99 19.44
N LEU A 681 17.05 2.09 20.56
CA LEU A 681 15.71 2.69 20.59
C LEU A 681 15.74 4.19 20.28
N VAL A 682 16.69 4.94 20.85
CA VAL A 682 16.86 6.37 20.55
C VAL A 682 17.23 6.57 19.07
N ALA A 683 18.13 5.75 18.53
CA ALA A 683 18.52 5.82 17.12
C ALA A 683 17.38 5.46 16.15
N SER A 684 16.58 4.43 16.47
CA SER A 684 15.44 4.03 15.63
C SER A 684 14.34 5.09 15.64
N LEU A 685 13.99 5.65 16.80
CA LEU A 685 13.01 6.74 16.90
C LEU A 685 13.46 8.00 16.13
N ALA A 686 14.74 8.34 16.16
CA ALA A 686 15.28 9.44 15.36
C ALA A 686 15.15 9.18 13.84
N SER A 687 15.42 7.94 13.39
CA SER A 687 15.23 7.52 11.99
C SER A 687 13.76 7.55 11.56
N GLU A 688 12.81 7.19 12.43
CA GLU A 688 11.38 7.27 12.12
C GLU A 688 10.87 8.72 12.02
N ILE A 689 11.46 9.67 12.78
CA ILE A 689 11.14 11.09 12.65
C ILE A 689 11.61 11.65 11.31
N ASP A 690 12.85 11.35 10.87
CA ASP A 690 13.37 11.75 9.56
C ASP A 690 12.53 11.16 8.41
N PHE A 691 12.17 9.87 8.51
CA PHE A 691 11.27 9.21 7.55
C PHE A 691 9.88 9.88 7.50
N HIS A 692 9.27 10.16 8.66
CA HIS A 692 7.98 10.84 8.73
C HIS A 692 8.05 12.24 8.10
N GLN A 693 9.08 13.04 8.41
CA GLN A 693 9.26 14.39 7.85
C GLN A 693 9.38 14.37 6.33
N LYS A 694 10.15 13.43 5.76
CA LYS A 694 10.26 13.25 4.31
C LYS A 694 8.95 12.80 3.67
N LEU A 695 8.18 11.93 4.34
CA LEU A 695 6.88 11.48 3.86
C LEU A 695 5.81 12.58 3.90
N VAL A 696 5.85 13.48 4.88
CA VAL A 696 5.02 14.70 4.89
C VAL A 696 5.43 15.65 3.76
N ALA A 697 6.72 15.93 3.61
CA ALA A 697 7.23 16.76 2.52
C ALA A 697 6.88 16.19 1.13
N LEU A 698 6.91 14.86 0.97
CA LEU A 698 6.49 14.18 -0.27
C LEU A 698 5.01 14.43 -0.57
N LYS A 699 4.12 14.26 0.43
CA LYS A 699 2.67 14.49 0.28
C LYS A 699 2.36 15.95 -0.07
N GLU A 700 2.97 16.90 0.63
CA GLU A 700 2.79 18.33 0.34
C GLU A 700 3.25 18.70 -1.08
N ASN A 701 4.36 18.15 -1.55
CA ASN A 701 4.86 18.45 -2.89
C ASN A 701 4.11 17.70 -4.00
N LYS A 702 3.60 16.48 -3.76
CA LYS A 702 2.65 15.80 -4.67
C LYS A 702 1.36 16.63 -4.85
N SER A 703 0.79 17.14 -3.77
CA SER A 703 -0.40 18.01 -3.84
C SER A 703 -0.13 19.30 -4.66
N LYS A 704 1.02 19.96 -4.45
CA LYS A 704 1.43 21.12 -5.26
C LYS A 704 1.68 20.76 -6.73
N GLN A 705 2.26 19.59 -6.99
CA GLN A 705 2.47 19.07 -8.35
C GLN A 705 1.13 18.86 -9.07
N GLU A 706 0.12 18.30 -8.39
CA GLU A 706 -1.24 18.13 -8.92
C GLU A 706 -1.91 19.48 -9.21
N GLU A 707 -1.84 20.45 -8.28
CA GLU A 707 -2.37 21.81 -8.49
C GLU A 707 -1.76 22.51 -9.72
N VAL A 708 -0.44 22.43 -9.87
CA VAL A 708 0.29 23.06 -10.99
C VAL A 708 0.04 22.31 -12.30
N THR A 709 -0.11 20.98 -12.27
CA THR A 709 -0.47 20.16 -13.44
C THR A 709 -1.88 20.49 -13.93
N PHE A 710 -2.86 20.57 -13.02
CA PHE A 710 -4.22 20.98 -13.35
C PHE A 710 -4.27 22.40 -13.95
N ALA A 711 -3.50 23.34 -13.40
CA ALA A 711 -3.40 24.70 -13.95
C ALA A 711 -2.78 24.74 -15.35
N TYR A 712 -1.80 23.87 -15.64
CA TYR A 712 -1.25 23.69 -16.99
C TYR A 712 -2.27 23.08 -17.95
N GLU A 713 -3.01 22.05 -17.53
CA GLU A 713 -4.06 21.40 -18.34
C GLU A 713 -5.21 22.35 -18.69
N ASP A 714 -5.70 23.15 -17.74
CA ASP A 714 -6.72 24.19 -17.95
C ASP A 714 -6.24 25.26 -18.95
N LEU A 715 -5.00 25.77 -18.80
CA LEU A 715 -4.42 26.72 -19.74
C LEU A 715 -4.20 26.11 -21.14
N ALA A 716 -3.82 24.84 -21.23
CA ALA A 716 -3.68 24.13 -22.50
C ALA A 716 -5.02 23.91 -23.20
N ALA A 717 -6.08 23.59 -22.45
CA ALA A 717 -7.44 23.48 -22.98
C ALA A 717 -7.97 24.84 -23.47
N GLN A 718 -7.73 25.93 -22.73
CA GLN A 718 -8.06 27.30 -23.16
C GLN A 718 -7.33 27.68 -24.46
N LEU A 719 -6.06 27.29 -24.61
CA LEU A 719 -5.31 27.52 -25.84
C LEU A 719 -5.92 26.75 -27.03
N GLN A 720 -6.21 25.45 -26.86
CA GLN A 720 -6.86 24.63 -27.88
C GLN A 720 -8.24 25.19 -28.29
N GLN A 721 -9.01 25.70 -27.33
CA GLN A 721 -10.29 26.36 -27.63
C GLN A 721 -10.09 27.62 -28.48
N LEU A 722 -9.13 28.48 -28.14
CA LEU A 722 -8.83 29.69 -28.92
C LEU A 722 -8.32 29.37 -30.33
N GLU A 723 -7.53 28.32 -30.50
CA GLU A 723 -7.10 27.82 -31.81
C GLU A 723 -8.29 27.29 -32.65
N ALA A 724 -9.23 26.59 -32.02
CA ALA A 724 -10.46 26.13 -32.68
C ALA A 724 -11.39 27.30 -33.06
N GLU A 725 -11.56 28.29 -32.18
CA GLU A 725 -12.33 29.51 -32.45
C GLU A 725 -11.71 30.36 -33.57
N LEU A 726 -10.38 30.46 -33.62
CA LEU A 726 -9.66 31.10 -34.73
C LEU A 726 -9.95 30.39 -36.05
N LYS A 727 -9.82 29.05 -36.08
CA LYS A 727 -10.11 28.26 -37.28
C LYS A 727 -11.57 28.44 -37.74
N GLN A 728 -12.52 28.46 -36.82
CA GLN A 728 -13.93 28.73 -37.15
C GLN A 728 -14.14 30.15 -37.70
N ALA A 729 -13.41 31.14 -37.19
CA ALA A 729 -13.44 32.51 -37.72
C ALA A 729 -12.83 32.58 -39.14
N GLU A 730 -11.75 31.85 -39.42
CA GLU A 730 -11.14 31.73 -40.75
C GLU A 730 -12.09 31.07 -41.76
N GLU A 731 -12.76 29.98 -41.36
CA GLU A 731 -13.80 29.33 -42.17
C GLU A 731 -15.00 30.27 -42.44
N GLY A 732 -15.41 31.04 -41.42
CA GLY A 732 -16.43 32.09 -41.55
C GLY A 732 -16.04 33.22 -42.50
N LEU A 733 -14.79 33.68 -42.45
CA LEU A 733 -14.23 34.66 -43.38
C LEU A 733 -14.22 34.13 -44.81
N ALA A 734 -13.75 32.89 -45.02
CA ALA A 734 -13.78 32.25 -46.33
C ALA A 734 -15.22 32.11 -46.88
N ALA A 735 -16.20 31.79 -46.02
CA ALA A 735 -17.60 31.73 -46.40
C ALA A 735 -18.16 33.11 -46.80
N ALA A 736 -17.84 34.17 -46.03
CA ALA A 736 -18.24 35.54 -46.35
C ALA A 736 -17.64 36.03 -47.69
N GLN A 737 -16.34 35.77 -47.92
CA GLN A 737 -15.66 36.10 -49.17
C GLN A 737 -16.24 35.34 -50.37
N ASN A 738 -16.56 34.04 -50.22
CA ASN A 738 -17.21 33.24 -51.26
C ASN A 738 -18.63 33.76 -51.57
N LYS A 739 -19.39 34.16 -50.54
CA LYS A 739 -20.72 34.77 -50.72
C LYS A 739 -20.62 36.09 -51.48
N LEU A 740 -19.71 36.99 -51.06
CA LEU A 740 -19.45 38.25 -51.76
C LEU A 740 -19.06 38.02 -53.23
N LYS A 741 -18.22 37.02 -53.52
CA LYS A 741 -17.87 36.63 -54.88
C LYS A 741 -19.11 36.20 -55.69
N ALA A 742 -19.93 35.30 -55.15
CA ALA A 742 -21.17 34.85 -55.81
C ALA A 742 -22.17 36.00 -56.05
N THR A 743 -22.32 36.92 -55.10
CA THR A 743 -23.18 38.10 -55.25
C THR A 743 -22.65 39.03 -56.35
N ASN A 744 -21.32 39.23 -56.45
CA ASN A 744 -20.73 39.99 -57.56
C ASN A 744 -20.94 39.31 -58.93
N GLU A 745 -20.81 37.98 -59.01
CA GLU A 745 -21.13 37.21 -60.22
C GLU A 745 -22.62 37.34 -60.60
N GLN A 746 -23.53 37.34 -59.61
CA GLN A 746 -24.96 37.58 -59.82
C GLN A 746 -25.25 39.01 -60.29
N VAL A 747 -24.54 40.03 -59.79
CA VAL A 747 -24.66 41.42 -60.30
C VAL A 747 -24.27 41.48 -61.78
N VAL A 748 -23.19 40.80 -62.21
CA VAL A 748 -22.80 40.72 -63.62
C VAL A 748 -23.87 40.01 -64.46
N ALA A 749 -24.44 38.91 -63.97
CA ALA A 749 -25.53 38.20 -64.64
C ALA A 749 -26.80 39.06 -64.76
N ASN A 750 -27.19 39.78 -63.70
CA ASN A 750 -28.33 40.69 -63.69
C ASN A 750 -28.11 41.89 -64.62
N GLN A 751 -26.88 42.42 -64.67
CA GLN A 751 -26.51 43.51 -65.59
C GLN A 751 -26.65 43.06 -67.05
N LYS A 752 -26.25 41.83 -67.37
CA LYS A 752 -26.48 41.21 -68.69
C LYS A 752 -27.97 41.01 -68.97
N ALA A 753 -28.75 40.53 -68.00
CA ALA A 753 -30.20 40.35 -68.15
C ALA A 753 -30.93 41.67 -68.45
N VAL A 754 -30.54 42.79 -67.82
CA VAL A 754 -31.04 44.13 -68.16
C VAL A 754 -30.69 44.50 -69.61
N THR A 755 -29.46 44.24 -70.07
CA THR A 755 -29.05 44.49 -71.45
C THR A 755 -29.84 43.66 -72.45
N ASP A 756 -29.97 42.35 -72.22
CA ASP A 756 -30.71 41.43 -73.10
C ASP A 756 -32.21 41.80 -73.17
N ALA A 757 -32.81 42.13 -72.02
CA ALA A 757 -34.22 42.55 -71.95
C ALA A 757 -34.44 43.90 -72.67
N THR A 758 -33.50 44.85 -72.54
CA THR A 758 -33.58 46.14 -73.24
C THR A 758 -33.50 45.96 -74.75
N ALA A 759 -32.58 45.12 -75.23
CA ALA A 759 -32.49 44.78 -76.66
C ALA A 759 -33.75 44.08 -77.18
N ALA A 760 -34.37 43.21 -76.37
CA ALA A 760 -35.65 42.58 -76.71
C ALA A 760 -36.81 43.60 -76.75
N GLN A 761 -36.86 44.57 -75.82
CA GLN A 761 -37.81 45.68 -75.84
C GLN A 761 -37.65 46.53 -77.11
N GLU A 762 -36.42 46.90 -77.48
CA GLU A 762 -36.14 47.67 -78.70
C GLU A 762 -36.56 46.93 -79.98
N ALA A 763 -36.28 45.62 -80.08
CA ALA A 763 -36.74 44.79 -81.20
C ALA A 763 -38.28 44.66 -81.25
N GLY A 764 -38.93 44.53 -80.09
CA GLY A 764 -40.38 44.58 -79.95
C GLY A 764 -40.97 45.91 -80.41
N GLN A 765 -40.37 47.02 -79.98
CA GLN A 765 -40.76 48.39 -80.38
C GLN A 765 -40.65 48.59 -81.89
N GLN A 766 -39.56 48.16 -82.51
CA GLN A 766 -39.40 48.21 -83.98
C GLN A 766 -40.45 47.37 -84.70
N THR A 767 -40.87 46.24 -84.13
CA THR A 767 -41.91 45.38 -84.70
C THR A 767 -43.28 46.05 -84.65
N VAL A 768 -43.62 46.66 -83.50
CA VAL A 768 -44.84 47.48 -83.34
C VAL A 768 -44.83 48.66 -84.32
N THR A 769 -43.77 49.46 -84.38
CA THR A 769 -43.69 50.63 -85.27
C THR A 769 -43.78 50.26 -86.76
N LYS A 770 -43.23 49.10 -87.18
CA LYS A 770 -43.41 48.59 -88.55
C LYS A 770 -44.86 48.17 -88.84
N ALA A 771 -45.51 47.50 -87.88
CA ALA A 771 -46.92 47.12 -88.01
C ALA A 771 -47.85 48.35 -88.04
N GLU A 772 -47.61 49.33 -87.18
CA GLU A 772 -48.33 50.61 -87.11
C GLU A 772 -48.19 51.43 -88.41
N ALA A 773 -47.02 51.42 -89.06
CA ALA A 773 -46.81 52.07 -90.35
C ALA A 773 -47.49 51.33 -91.52
N THR A 774 -47.71 50.01 -91.40
CA THR A 774 -48.27 49.19 -92.49
C THR A 774 -49.79 49.31 -92.59
N ILE A 775 -50.52 49.36 -91.47
CA ILE A 775 -51.99 49.38 -91.47
C ILE A 775 -52.58 50.62 -92.21
N PRO A 776 -52.06 51.86 -92.03
CA PRO A 776 -52.50 53.02 -92.80
C PRO A 776 -52.31 52.86 -94.31
N GLN A 777 -51.20 52.25 -94.75
CA GLN A 777 -50.95 51.98 -96.17
C GLN A 777 -51.91 50.93 -96.75
N LEU A 778 -52.24 49.89 -95.96
CA LEU A 778 -53.29 48.93 -96.33
C LEU A 778 -54.67 49.60 -96.41
N ASN A 779 -54.99 50.50 -95.48
CA ASN A 779 -56.25 51.25 -95.48
C ASN A 779 -56.34 52.23 -96.67
N GLU A 780 -55.27 52.97 -97.00
CA GLU A 780 -55.21 53.84 -98.18
C GLU A 780 -55.34 53.03 -99.49
N THR A 781 -54.76 51.82 -99.52
CA THR A 781 -54.90 50.88 -100.64
C THR A 781 -56.34 50.34 -100.73
N LEU A 782 -56.97 50.03 -99.60
CA LEU A 782 -58.37 49.61 -99.51
C LEU A 782 -59.32 50.74 -99.95
N GLU A 783 -59.10 51.99 -99.55
CA GLU A 783 -59.89 53.14 -100.03
C GLU A 783 -59.78 53.29 -101.55
N LYS A 784 -58.55 53.31 -102.09
CA LYS A 784 -58.32 53.40 -103.55
C LYS A 784 -58.96 52.24 -104.31
N ALA A 785 -58.89 51.01 -103.80
CA ALA A 785 -59.55 49.85 -104.39
C ALA A 785 -61.09 49.91 -104.28
N THR A 786 -61.63 50.47 -103.19
CA THR A 786 -63.08 50.65 -102.98
C THR A 786 -63.65 51.75 -103.89
N VAL A 787 -62.89 52.84 -104.11
CA VAL A 787 -63.20 53.87 -105.11
C VAL A 787 -63.13 53.32 -106.54
N ALA A 788 -62.15 52.45 -106.83
CA ALA A 788 -62.08 51.78 -108.13
C ALA A 788 -63.29 50.85 -108.37
N LEU A 789 -63.65 50.03 -107.38
CA LEU A 789 -64.82 49.12 -107.43
C LEU A 789 -66.15 49.86 -107.61
N THR A 790 -66.32 51.04 -107.01
CA THR A 790 -67.52 51.88 -107.22
C THR A 790 -67.55 52.58 -108.57
N THR A 791 -66.43 52.67 -109.28
CA THR A 791 -66.32 53.31 -110.61
C THR A 791 -66.42 52.30 -111.75
N SER A 792 -66.08 51.01 -111.54
CA SER A 792 -65.95 50.01 -112.62
C SER A 792 -67.23 49.27 -113.00
N GLY A 793 -68.27 49.28 -112.16
CA GLY A 793 -69.55 48.60 -112.43
C GLY A 793 -69.52 47.08 -112.23
N ASP A 794 -69.57 46.65 -110.96
CA ASP A 794 -69.74 45.25 -110.52
C ASP A 794 -68.71 44.24 -111.09
N ASP A 795 -67.43 44.61 -111.08
CA ASP A 795 -66.31 43.69 -111.31
C ASP A 795 -66.17 42.70 -110.13
N ALA A 796 -66.35 41.39 -110.41
CA ALA A 796 -66.35 40.34 -109.40
C ALA A 796 -64.97 40.02 -108.80
N ASP A 797 -63.89 40.13 -109.60
CA ASP A 797 -62.53 39.83 -109.14
C ASP A 797 -62.02 40.96 -108.24
N LEU A 798 -62.34 42.21 -108.58
CA LEU A 798 -62.06 43.40 -107.77
C LEU A 798 -62.82 43.37 -106.43
N LYS A 799 -64.05 42.85 -106.41
CA LYS A 799 -64.85 42.65 -105.20
C LYS A 799 -64.24 41.59 -104.27
N GLN A 800 -63.80 40.45 -104.81
CA GLN A 800 -63.12 39.42 -104.03
C GLN A 800 -61.77 39.91 -103.49
N ALA A 801 -61.03 40.71 -104.27
CA ALA A 801 -59.81 41.35 -103.80
C ALA A 801 -60.09 42.27 -102.60
N VAL A 802 -61.08 43.17 -102.70
CA VAL A 802 -61.45 44.10 -101.60
C VAL A 802 -61.81 43.37 -100.30
N GLU A 803 -62.56 42.27 -100.36
CA GLU A 803 -62.85 41.45 -99.16
C GLU A 803 -61.59 40.76 -98.62
N ASN A 804 -60.68 40.29 -99.47
CA ASN A 804 -59.38 39.74 -99.04
C ASN A 804 -58.51 40.82 -98.35
N TRP A 805 -58.50 42.07 -98.84
CA TRP A 805 -57.80 43.19 -98.19
C TRP A 805 -58.41 43.53 -96.83
N LYS A 806 -59.75 43.55 -96.70
CA LYS A 806 -60.43 43.72 -95.40
C LYS A 806 -60.05 42.63 -94.41
N ALA A 807 -60.06 41.36 -94.83
CA ALA A 807 -59.65 40.24 -93.98
C ALA A 807 -58.18 40.33 -93.56
N LEU A 808 -57.29 40.77 -94.46
CA LEU A 808 -55.88 41.01 -94.16
C LEU A 808 -55.67 42.17 -93.17
N ILE A 809 -56.42 43.27 -93.31
CA ILE A 809 -56.41 44.42 -92.38
C ILE A 809 -56.93 44.01 -91.00
N ALA A 810 -58.01 43.24 -90.92
CA ALA A 810 -58.52 42.71 -89.66
C ALA A 810 -57.45 41.84 -88.96
N LYS A 811 -56.84 40.90 -89.70
CA LYS A 811 -55.74 40.08 -89.19
C LYS A 811 -54.54 40.90 -88.72
N LYS A 812 -54.10 41.90 -89.51
CA LYS A 812 -52.98 42.78 -89.17
C LYS A 812 -53.27 43.67 -87.96
N THR A 813 -54.53 44.08 -87.77
CA THR A 813 -54.98 44.81 -86.58
C THR A 813 -54.89 43.93 -85.32
N THR A 814 -55.31 42.66 -85.39
CA THR A 814 -55.16 41.71 -84.28
C THR A 814 -53.68 41.38 -83.99
N GLU A 815 -52.86 41.19 -85.02
CA GLU A 815 -51.41 41.02 -84.87
C GLU A 815 -50.77 42.25 -84.21
N LEU A 816 -51.16 43.48 -84.58
CA LEU A 816 -50.69 44.71 -83.93
C LEU A 816 -51.08 44.75 -82.44
N GLN A 817 -52.34 44.45 -82.08
CA GLN A 817 -52.77 44.39 -80.68
C GLN A 817 -51.95 43.37 -79.88
N GLN A 818 -51.65 42.21 -80.47
CA GLN A 818 -50.79 41.20 -79.84
C GLN A 818 -49.33 41.68 -79.70
N HIS A 819 -48.79 42.40 -80.70
CA HIS A 819 -47.46 43.00 -80.60
C HIS A 819 -47.39 44.13 -79.56
N GLN A 820 -48.45 44.92 -79.40
CA GLN A 820 -48.54 45.98 -78.39
C GLN A 820 -48.61 45.41 -76.96
N GLU A 821 -49.39 44.34 -76.72
CA GLU A 821 -49.41 43.67 -75.41
C GLU A 821 -48.08 42.95 -75.12
N ASN A 822 -47.45 42.35 -76.14
CA ASN A 822 -46.09 41.79 -76.00
C ASN A 822 -45.04 42.86 -75.67
N LEU A 823 -45.10 44.04 -76.30
CA LEU A 823 -44.22 45.17 -76.00
C LEU A 823 -44.40 45.66 -74.55
N LYS A 824 -45.65 45.78 -74.08
CA LYS A 824 -45.97 46.13 -72.69
C LYS A 824 -45.39 45.11 -71.69
N ASN A 825 -45.46 43.81 -72.01
CA ASN A 825 -44.82 42.77 -71.22
C ASN A 825 -43.28 42.86 -71.23
N LEU A 826 -42.66 43.23 -72.36
CA LEU A 826 -41.21 43.47 -72.46
C LEU A 826 -40.76 44.70 -71.65
N VAL A 827 -41.54 45.79 -71.68
CA VAL A 827 -41.28 46.99 -70.84
C VAL A 827 -41.35 46.64 -69.35
N ALA A 828 -42.35 45.85 -68.93
CA ALA A 828 -42.43 45.35 -67.56
C ALA A 828 -41.25 44.45 -67.19
N ALA A 829 -40.79 43.58 -68.10
CA ALA A 829 -39.64 42.70 -67.88
C ALA A 829 -38.31 43.48 -67.74
N VAL A 830 -38.11 44.56 -68.50
CA VAL A 830 -36.94 45.46 -68.35
C VAL A 830 -36.94 46.12 -66.99
N GLU A 831 -38.10 46.61 -66.51
CA GLU A 831 -38.19 47.26 -65.22
C GLU A 831 -37.99 46.28 -64.06
N GLN A 832 -38.55 45.07 -64.17
CA GLN A 832 -38.28 43.98 -63.23
C GLN A 832 -36.77 43.62 -63.19
N ALA A 833 -36.11 43.52 -64.34
CA ALA A 833 -34.68 43.23 -64.41
C ALA A 833 -33.82 44.33 -63.75
N LYS A 834 -34.18 45.61 -63.92
CA LYS A 834 -33.50 46.72 -63.23
C LYS A 834 -33.68 46.67 -61.71
N GLN A 835 -34.89 46.34 -61.23
CA GLN A 835 -35.14 46.17 -59.80
C GLN A 835 -34.33 44.99 -59.23
N THR A 836 -34.23 43.87 -59.96
CA THR A 836 -33.37 42.74 -59.58
C THR A 836 -31.89 43.11 -59.54
N LEU A 837 -31.40 43.89 -60.51
CA LEU A 837 -30.03 44.42 -60.52
C LEU A 837 -29.76 45.31 -59.30
N ALA A 838 -30.62 46.29 -59.03
CA ALA A 838 -30.49 47.20 -57.89
C ALA A 838 -30.47 46.45 -56.55
N ALA A 839 -31.36 45.46 -56.38
CA ALA A 839 -31.37 44.60 -55.20
C ALA A 839 -30.05 43.81 -55.03
N SER A 840 -29.50 43.25 -56.11
CA SER A 840 -28.20 42.57 -56.06
C SER A 840 -27.02 43.50 -55.77
N GLN A 841 -27.06 44.76 -56.23
CA GLN A 841 -26.03 45.76 -55.93
C GLN A 841 -26.05 46.19 -54.46
N GLU A 842 -27.23 46.28 -53.83
CA GLU A 842 -27.32 46.56 -52.39
C GLU A 842 -26.82 45.36 -51.57
N GLN A 843 -27.12 44.12 -52.00
CA GLN A 843 -26.61 42.91 -51.35
C GLN A 843 -25.07 42.83 -51.35
N VAL A 844 -24.39 43.38 -52.37
CA VAL A 844 -22.91 43.47 -52.37
C VAL A 844 -22.39 44.27 -51.17
N LYS A 845 -23.03 45.37 -50.78
CA LYS A 845 -22.59 46.17 -49.62
C LYS A 845 -22.74 45.38 -48.32
N VAL A 846 -23.87 44.72 -48.15
CA VAL A 846 -24.15 43.85 -46.98
C VAL A 846 -23.12 42.73 -46.90
N ASP A 847 -22.73 42.13 -48.04
CA ASP A 847 -21.72 41.07 -48.07
C ASP A 847 -20.29 41.61 -47.86
N GLN A 848 -20.00 42.85 -48.26
CA GLN A 848 -18.74 43.54 -47.94
C GLN A 848 -18.61 43.85 -46.44
N GLU A 849 -19.68 44.33 -45.81
CA GLU A 849 -19.73 44.55 -44.36
C GLU A 849 -19.57 43.23 -43.60
N ALA A 850 -20.19 42.15 -44.07
CA ALA A 850 -20.02 40.82 -43.48
C ALA A 850 -18.57 40.30 -43.56
N VAL A 851 -17.86 40.56 -44.68
CA VAL A 851 -16.42 40.26 -44.79
C VAL A 851 -15.60 41.07 -43.80
N ALA A 852 -15.82 42.38 -43.70
CA ALA A 852 -15.08 43.24 -42.76
C ALA A 852 -15.29 42.84 -41.28
N VAL A 853 -16.50 42.40 -40.91
CA VAL A 853 -16.78 41.84 -39.57
C VAL A 853 -16.03 40.53 -39.35
N ALA A 854 -15.97 39.64 -40.35
CA ALA A 854 -15.25 38.37 -40.25
C ALA A 854 -13.72 38.57 -40.18
N GLU A 855 -13.15 39.50 -40.96
CA GLU A 855 -11.73 39.87 -40.90
C GLU A 855 -11.35 40.38 -39.50
N LYS A 856 -12.22 41.22 -38.91
CA LYS A 856 -12.01 41.69 -37.54
C LYS A 856 -12.04 40.54 -36.53
N ASN A 857 -13.00 39.61 -36.65
CA ASN A 857 -13.08 38.45 -35.74
C ASN A 857 -11.81 37.59 -35.79
N VAL A 858 -11.30 37.30 -37.00
CA VAL A 858 -10.01 36.60 -37.18
C VAL A 858 -8.86 37.36 -36.51
N ALA A 859 -8.79 38.69 -36.68
CA ALA A 859 -7.75 39.50 -36.06
C ALA A 859 -7.83 39.52 -34.52
N ASP A 860 -9.03 39.67 -33.96
CA ASP A 860 -9.29 39.68 -32.51
C ASP A 860 -8.92 38.31 -31.88
N LYS A 861 -9.26 37.18 -32.53
CA LYS A 861 -8.87 35.83 -32.09
C LYS A 861 -7.36 35.59 -32.22
N THR A 862 -6.75 36.02 -33.32
CA THR A 862 -5.29 35.91 -33.52
C THR A 862 -4.51 36.65 -32.42
N ALA A 863 -4.99 37.83 -32.00
CA ALA A 863 -4.36 38.62 -30.93
C ALA A 863 -4.50 38.00 -29.53
N ALA A 864 -5.51 37.15 -29.31
CA ALA A 864 -5.77 36.50 -28.02
C ALA A 864 -4.84 35.31 -27.71
N ILE A 865 -4.26 34.66 -28.73
CA ILE A 865 -3.45 33.44 -28.58
C ILE A 865 -2.09 33.67 -27.90
N PRO A 866 -1.23 34.63 -28.32
CA PRO A 866 0.10 34.83 -27.73
C PRO A 866 0.16 34.97 -26.19
N PRO A 867 -0.70 35.76 -25.51
CA PRO A 867 -0.64 35.89 -24.05
C PRO A 867 -1.10 34.62 -23.31
N VAL A 868 -1.84 33.71 -23.96
CA VAL A 868 -2.17 32.40 -23.39
C VAL A 868 -1.01 31.43 -23.59
N MET A 869 -0.37 31.42 -24.76
CA MET A 869 0.85 30.61 -25.00
C MET A 869 1.97 30.90 -24.00
N GLU A 870 2.20 32.17 -23.64
CA GLU A 870 3.21 32.54 -22.62
C GLU A 870 2.88 31.93 -21.25
N LYS A 871 1.60 31.96 -20.84
CA LYS A 871 1.13 31.32 -19.60
C LYS A 871 1.27 29.80 -19.63
N VAL A 872 0.94 29.16 -20.75
CA VAL A 872 1.12 27.70 -20.95
C VAL A 872 2.60 27.33 -20.82
N ALA A 873 3.51 28.11 -21.41
CA ALA A 873 4.95 27.88 -21.30
C ALA A 873 5.48 28.05 -19.86
N ALA A 874 5.00 29.07 -19.13
CA ALA A 874 5.34 29.28 -17.72
C ALA A 874 4.79 28.17 -16.82
N ALA A 875 3.54 27.77 -17.01
CA ALA A 875 2.90 26.68 -16.27
C ALA A 875 3.60 25.33 -16.52
N LYS A 876 3.96 25.04 -17.79
CA LYS A 876 4.73 23.83 -18.14
C LYS A 876 6.06 23.77 -17.41
N LYS A 877 6.80 24.88 -17.37
CA LYS A 877 8.07 24.95 -16.63
C LYS A 877 7.86 24.66 -15.14
N ALA A 878 6.78 25.16 -14.53
CA ALA A 878 6.46 24.89 -13.14
C ALA A 878 6.09 23.41 -12.90
N VAL A 879 5.41 22.75 -13.85
CA VAL A 879 5.18 21.29 -13.84
C VAL A 879 6.51 20.53 -13.88
N ASP A 880 7.45 20.89 -14.77
CA ASP A 880 8.75 20.24 -14.90
C ASP A 880 9.63 20.38 -13.63
N GLU A 881 9.60 21.57 -13.00
CA GLU A 881 10.25 21.83 -11.71
C GLU A 881 9.62 21.02 -10.56
N ALA A 882 8.28 20.96 -10.49
CA ALA A 882 7.56 20.18 -9.49
C ALA A 882 7.79 18.66 -9.65
N ASN A 883 7.78 18.15 -10.88
CA ASN A 883 8.08 16.76 -11.21
C ASN A 883 9.47 16.35 -10.70
N THR A 884 10.47 17.21 -10.92
CA THR A 884 11.86 16.97 -10.51
C THR A 884 12.00 16.98 -8.99
N LEU A 885 11.33 17.92 -8.30
CA LEU A 885 11.32 17.99 -6.84
C LEU A 885 10.65 16.76 -6.20
N VAL A 886 9.47 16.37 -6.70
CA VAL A 886 8.74 15.19 -6.19
C VAL A 886 9.53 13.91 -6.43
N ALA A 887 10.15 13.74 -7.61
CA ALA A 887 10.99 12.58 -7.89
C ALA A 887 12.19 12.48 -6.92
N SER A 888 12.86 13.61 -6.63
CA SER A 888 13.99 13.62 -5.68
C SER A 888 13.58 13.33 -4.24
N ILE A 889 12.42 13.81 -3.78
CA ILE A 889 11.92 13.49 -2.43
C ILE A 889 11.43 12.03 -2.37
N GLN A 890 10.78 11.54 -3.43
CA GLN A 890 10.35 10.14 -3.54
C GLN A 890 11.54 9.19 -3.43
N GLU A 891 12.65 9.46 -4.14
CA GLU A 891 13.90 8.69 -4.02
C GLU A 891 14.43 8.65 -2.57
N GLN A 892 14.43 9.78 -1.86
CA GLN A 892 14.85 9.84 -0.44
C GLN A 892 13.92 9.05 0.49
N VAL A 893 12.61 9.00 0.19
CA VAL A 893 11.64 8.20 0.95
C VAL A 893 11.85 6.71 0.67
N ASP A 894 12.10 6.32 -0.57
CA ASP A 894 12.27 4.91 -0.94
C ASP A 894 13.63 4.35 -0.46
N GLN A 895 14.70 5.15 -0.46
CA GLN A 895 15.97 4.82 0.22
C GLN A 895 15.81 4.58 1.74
N LEU A 896 14.76 5.14 2.36
CA LEU A 896 14.43 4.88 3.77
C LEU A 896 13.44 3.73 3.95
N ARG A 897 12.64 3.38 2.92
CA ARG A 897 11.76 2.20 2.95
C ARG A 897 12.55 0.90 2.87
N ASP A 898 13.58 0.85 2.02
CA ASP A 898 14.47 -0.31 1.88
C ASP A 898 15.92 0.04 2.26
N PRO A 899 16.36 -0.27 3.50
CA PRO A 899 17.74 -0.03 3.92
C PRO A 899 18.77 -0.99 3.28
N ASN A 900 18.37 -1.91 2.40
CA ASN A 900 19.29 -2.85 1.75
C ASN A 900 19.05 -3.00 0.23
N PRO A 901 19.41 -2.00 -0.60
CA PRO A 901 19.16 -1.99 -2.05
C PRO A 901 19.89 -3.08 -2.88
N GLN A 902 20.63 -3.99 -2.25
CA GLN A 902 21.41 -5.03 -2.96
C GLN A 902 20.60 -6.25 -3.42
N THR A 903 19.36 -6.45 -2.97
CA THR A 903 18.53 -7.59 -3.39
C THR A 903 17.83 -7.41 -4.74
N ALA A 904 17.94 -6.25 -5.38
CA ALA A 904 17.36 -5.98 -6.71
C ALA A 904 18.29 -6.30 -7.90
N GLN A 905 19.51 -6.82 -7.67
CA GLN A 905 20.44 -7.25 -8.73
C GLN A 905 20.93 -8.68 -8.50
N SER A 906 20.04 -9.65 -8.70
CA SER A 906 20.45 -11.01 -9.06
C SER A 906 20.88 -11.02 -10.53
N PRO A 907 22.16 -11.20 -10.88
CA PRO A 907 22.56 -11.36 -12.27
C PRO A 907 22.01 -12.67 -12.82
N GLU A 908 21.56 -12.67 -14.08
CA GLU A 908 21.13 -13.87 -14.79
C GLU A 908 22.18 -14.99 -14.68
N ALA A 909 21.83 -16.07 -14.00
CA ALA A 909 22.56 -17.32 -14.10
C ALA A 909 22.28 -17.93 -15.48
N ALA A 910 23.18 -17.67 -16.44
CA ALA A 910 23.14 -18.31 -17.75
C ALA A 910 23.12 -19.84 -17.60
N PRO A 911 22.33 -20.57 -18.42
CA PRO A 911 22.12 -22.00 -18.23
C PRO A 911 23.38 -22.82 -18.55
N GLN A 912 23.64 -23.82 -17.71
CA GLN A 912 24.45 -25.01 -18.01
C GLN A 912 23.57 -26.26 -17.92
#